data_AF-A0A7J9NVF7-F1
#
_entry.id   AF-A0A7J9NVF7-F1
#
_cell.length_a   1.000
_cell.length_b   1.000
_cell.length_c   1.000
_cell.angle_alpha   90.00
_cell.angle_beta   90.00
_cell.angle_gamma   90.00
#
_symmetry.space_group_name_H-M   'P 1'
#
loop_
_entity.id
_entity.type
_entity.pdbx_description
1 polymer ?
#
loop_
_entity_poly.entity_id
_entity_poly.type
_entity_poly.pdbx_seq_one_letter_code
_entity_poly.pdbx_strand_id
1 'polypeptide(L)'
;MKIFKVFLVMVILGAISGVCAEDTTIYVNNTHYWYQSGAFFESNDSIQDAVENVPENGLVEVTADLKVSNGIEVNKSNIIIDLKGNKLSGNYEGRGISISGNNVSLKNGLVSNFDYGIVLENAENCKISNNEVFGNTYDGIYILNSKNNDISENLVYENGVIGIVNSGIFLDGSEFNNITKNTVNNNIYNGIELLNSKNNLISGNNVFENEDNGVFVWNSKNNSIIFNELYQNENNGILTRESEFNTIESNNIFENDDSGIYSWKSFENTISKNKISKNSEGIILWNSDLNVLFKNKVLNNVKSGISIEFGTKYNTIYDNLFNNSLNVRFEDSGKNYWNAPVINESNILEGEFTAGNVWYTPEGTGFSQKAMNQDSNGDTLSETYYELNSENIDNIPLAPDSVPPVVSIVSPRENAFFGENETILVEVSVTDNSEIQSVMLEVDNSYKEIMVQNGTTYSKSLDNLDYGAHTIKIYAEDVVGNVNSFESRVFSISTPDSTPPEVRIISPVSKSYAEGSEVSIKVQITDESDIYSAYAKIDDYTVDLIESNGYYINILDNLEWGAHTLWIIVTDAAGNSNYNEKVTFDVNEGDITPPEVEIIEPEIGDSFEENVSVKVSATDDSGIDSVKVMLDEKVSFTLTKNSEYYTGTLTDLSYGIHTLRVYAEDNEENINSDEVIQFEIEVPDYSYTKPTTDDIQEPAETSNPENKTTDTPLNNETGEITPNESENESNGEIENNTDESQNSETQNNTDAEDEGNISDNPSENDSSVEPEDSGSADSGDTSDTETDSNDEVAEDSGDNPSETGDATGEEPTETSPDDETQSSDETGESETSDDEQSDVPSETEDTTGDESSDTTSDDNSGGKSESNSETEDSETSDDESSDSSSESESNSDTSSEDNSDGETSDSSEDSDDSIA
;
A
#
# COMPACT_ATOMS: atom_id res chain seq x y z
N MET A 1 -73.45 -0.58 18.63
CA MET A 1 -73.21 -1.34 19.89
C MET A 1 -71.74 -1.35 20.33
N LYS A 2 -70.75 -1.64 19.44
CA LYS A 2 -69.31 -1.52 19.81
C LYS A 2 -68.94 -0.14 20.37
N ILE A 3 -69.36 0.94 19.70
CA ILE A 3 -69.23 2.36 20.13
C ILE A 3 -69.58 2.54 21.62
N PHE A 4 -70.71 1.98 22.06
CA PHE A 4 -71.24 2.12 23.43
C PHE A 4 -70.40 1.40 24.51
N LYS A 5 -69.43 0.56 24.13
CA LYS A 5 -68.50 -0.07 25.09
C LYS A 5 -67.27 0.81 25.38
N VAL A 6 -66.71 1.46 24.37
CA VAL A 6 -65.62 2.45 24.56
C VAL A 6 -66.13 3.63 25.39
N PHE A 7 -67.31 4.14 25.00
CA PHE A 7 -68.06 5.19 25.69
C PHE A 7 -68.25 4.92 27.20
N LEU A 8 -68.43 3.66 27.61
CA LEU A 8 -68.66 3.31 29.01
C LEU A 8 -67.38 3.33 29.86
N VAL A 9 -66.21 3.06 29.26
CA VAL A 9 -64.93 3.02 30.00
C VAL A 9 -64.45 4.44 30.33
N MET A 10 -64.48 5.35 29.35
CA MET A 10 -64.07 6.76 29.54
C MET A 10 -64.98 7.48 30.56
N VAL A 11 -66.29 7.28 30.48
CA VAL A 11 -67.26 7.88 31.43
C VAL A 11 -67.08 7.38 32.87
N ILE A 12 -66.55 6.15 33.07
CA ILE A 12 -66.29 5.62 34.42
C ILE A 12 -65.02 6.23 35.05
N LEU A 13 -64.00 6.57 34.25
CA LEU A 13 -62.77 7.18 34.75
C LEU A 13 -62.99 8.62 35.20
N GLY A 14 -63.62 9.47 34.37
CA GLY A 14 -63.89 10.88 34.71
C GLY A 14 -64.87 11.09 35.87
N ALA A 15 -65.68 10.08 36.22
CA ALA A 15 -66.71 10.19 37.26
C ALA A 15 -66.20 9.99 38.70
N ILE A 16 -64.91 9.67 38.90
CA ILE A 16 -64.35 9.30 40.22
C ILE A 16 -63.52 10.42 40.85
N SER A 17 -62.87 11.28 40.04
CA SER A 17 -62.10 12.44 40.51
C SER A 17 -63.02 13.61 40.86
N GLY A 18 -63.51 13.65 42.11
CA GLY A 18 -64.31 14.74 42.67
C GLY A 18 -63.54 16.05 42.93
N VAL A 19 -62.77 16.54 41.95
CA VAL A 19 -62.06 17.82 41.95
C VAL A 19 -62.24 18.47 40.58
N CYS A 20 -62.82 19.66 40.53
CA CYS A 20 -62.95 20.43 39.30
C CYS A 20 -61.62 21.10 38.94
N ALA A 21 -60.72 20.35 38.29
CA ALA A 21 -59.94 20.94 37.22
C ALA A 21 -60.91 21.31 36.08
N GLU A 22 -60.63 22.37 35.33
CA GLU A 22 -61.28 22.57 34.03
C GLU A 22 -60.70 21.52 33.07
N ASP A 23 -61.57 20.83 32.32
CA ASP A 23 -61.14 19.79 31.38
C ASP A 23 -60.54 20.46 30.14
N THR A 24 -59.23 20.67 30.17
CA THR A 24 -58.48 21.33 29.10
C THR A 24 -58.20 20.41 27.91
N THR A 25 -58.68 19.17 27.92
CA THR A 25 -58.50 18.21 26.82
C THR A 25 -59.74 18.15 25.93
N ILE A 26 -59.56 18.35 24.63
CA ILE A 26 -60.57 18.09 23.60
C ILE A 26 -60.19 16.82 22.85
N TYR A 27 -61.13 15.89 22.75
CA TYR A 27 -60.97 14.61 22.06
C TYR A 27 -61.69 14.66 20.71
N VAL A 28 -60.96 14.38 19.63
CA VAL A 28 -61.46 14.42 18.24
C VAL A 28 -61.50 13.02 17.64
N ASN A 29 -62.53 12.73 16.84
CA ASN A 29 -62.65 11.50 16.06
C ASN A 29 -63.38 11.76 14.73
N ASN A 30 -63.49 10.73 13.89
CA ASN A 30 -64.08 10.80 12.55
C ASN A 30 -65.63 10.80 12.49
N THR A 31 -66.34 11.05 13.59
CA THR A 31 -67.82 10.90 13.63
C THR A 31 -68.62 12.19 13.45
N HIS A 32 -67.99 13.32 13.08
CA HIS A 32 -68.58 14.68 13.09
C HIS A 32 -68.89 15.21 14.50
N TYR A 33 -68.15 14.74 15.51
CA TYR A 33 -68.24 15.23 16.89
C TYR A 33 -66.85 15.33 17.54
N TRP A 34 -66.64 16.40 18.31
CA TRP A 34 -65.58 16.47 19.32
C TRP A 34 -66.19 16.36 20.73
N TYR A 35 -65.36 16.01 21.71
CA TYR A 35 -65.77 15.77 23.10
C TYR A 35 -64.88 16.52 24.10
N GLN A 36 -65.52 17.15 25.09
CA GLN A 36 -64.89 17.87 26.20
C GLN A 36 -65.85 17.92 27.40
N SER A 37 -65.36 17.89 28.64
CA SER A 37 -66.15 18.14 29.86
C SER A 37 -67.41 17.26 30.02
N GLY A 38 -67.41 16.05 29.44
CA GLY A 38 -68.58 15.15 29.46
C GLY A 38 -69.65 15.43 28.39
N ALA A 39 -69.42 16.37 27.48
CA ALA A 39 -70.34 16.74 26.40
C ALA A 39 -69.75 16.41 25.02
N PHE A 40 -70.64 16.12 24.06
CA PHE A 40 -70.32 15.99 22.64
C PHE A 40 -70.85 17.19 21.87
N PHE A 41 -70.03 17.73 20.97
CA PHE A 41 -70.32 18.90 20.17
C PHE A 41 -70.33 18.50 18.69
N GLU A 42 -71.46 18.71 18.01
CA GLU A 42 -71.64 18.38 16.59
C GLU A 42 -70.93 19.41 15.71
N SER A 43 -70.11 18.94 14.77
CA SER A 43 -69.28 19.80 13.92
C SER A 43 -69.11 19.22 12.51
N ASN A 44 -69.06 20.10 11.51
CA ASN A 44 -68.72 19.73 10.13
C ASN A 44 -67.19 19.65 9.90
N ASP A 45 -66.39 20.22 10.80
CA ASP A 45 -64.93 20.13 10.82
C ASP A 45 -64.47 19.97 12.27
N SER A 46 -64.60 18.74 12.78
CA SER A 46 -64.47 18.46 14.20
C SER A 46 -63.04 18.59 14.74
N ILE A 47 -62.02 18.81 13.89
CA ILE A 47 -60.66 19.12 14.32
C ILE A 47 -60.37 20.62 14.29
N GLN A 48 -60.83 21.35 13.26
CA GLN A 48 -60.69 22.81 13.24
C GLN A 48 -61.46 23.45 14.42
N ASP A 49 -62.71 23.04 14.65
CA ASP A 49 -63.48 23.50 15.82
C ASP A 49 -62.77 23.17 17.15
N ALA A 50 -62.07 22.03 17.24
CA ALA A 50 -61.35 21.64 18.45
C ALA A 50 -60.13 22.55 18.71
N VAL A 51 -59.34 22.84 17.67
CA VAL A 51 -58.19 23.77 17.74
C VAL A 51 -58.64 25.20 18.07
N GLU A 52 -59.80 25.63 17.56
CA GLU A 52 -60.38 26.93 17.91
C GLU A 52 -60.89 27.00 19.35
N ASN A 53 -61.50 25.92 19.88
CA ASN A 53 -62.16 25.92 21.19
C ASN A 53 -61.28 25.44 22.37
N VAL A 54 -60.17 24.74 22.13
CA VAL A 54 -59.29 24.21 23.20
C VAL A 54 -58.80 25.33 24.15
N PRO A 55 -58.83 25.17 25.49
CA PRO A 55 -58.35 26.19 26.40
C PRO A 55 -56.86 26.53 26.24
N GLU A 56 -56.42 27.66 26.77
CA GLU A 56 -55.00 28.00 26.86
C GLU A 56 -54.27 26.98 27.77
N ASN A 57 -53.12 26.48 27.33
CA ASN A 57 -52.40 25.32 27.89
C ASN A 57 -53.21 24.01 27.80
N GLY A 58 -54.18 23.94 26.89
CA GLY A 58 -54.99 22.75 26.62
C GLY A 58 -54.41 21.82 25.56
N LEU A 59 -55.05 20.66 25.43
CA LEU A 59 -54.63 19.54 24.60
C LEU A 59 -55.75 19.15 23.63
N VAL A 60 -55.41 18.94 22.36
CA VAL A 60 -56.26 18.27 21.38
C VAL A 60 -55.70 16.86 21.16
N GLU A 61 -56.45 15.82 21.57
CA GLU A 61 -56.11 14.43 21.25
C GLU A 61 -56.95 13.92 20.07
N VAL A 62 -56.30 13.47 19.00
CA VAL A 62 -56.96 12.76 17.90
C VAL A 62 -57.05 11.26 18.24
N THR A 63 -58.22 10.65 18.04
CA THR A 63 -58.52 9.28 18.52
C THR A 63 -58.98 8.32 17.42
N ALA A 64 -58.96 8.76 16.16
CA ALA A 64 -59.18 7.97 14.96
C ALA A 64 -58.63 8.73 13.74
N ASP A 65 -58.26 8.02 12.67
CA ASP A 65 -57.84 8.64 11.40
C ASP A 65 -58.86 9.64 10.87
N LEU A 66 -58.36 10.77 10.37
CA LEU A 66 -59.11 11.90 9.86
C LEU A 66 -58.80 12.14 8.38
N LYS A 67 -59.83 12.49 7.61
CA LYS A 67 -59.70 13.07 6.28
C LYS A 67 -60.32 14.45 6.27
N VAL A 68 -59.53 15.46 5.92
CA VAL A 68 -59.90 16.88 5.90
C VAL A 68 -59.64 17.46 4.50
N SER A 69 -60.41 18.48 4.10
CA SER A 69 -60.30 19.06 2.75
C SER A 69 -59.55 20.39 2.67
N ASN A 70 -59.26 21.02 3.82
CA ASN A 70 -58.52 22.29 3.87
C ASN A 70 -57.36 22.26 4.90
N GLY A 71 -57.02 21.06 5.41
CA GLY A 71 -56.08 20.91 6.52
C GLY A 71 -56.61 21.43 7.85
N ILE A 72 -55.72 22.05 8.65
CA ILE A 72 -55.99 22.61 9.97
C ILE A 72 -55.25 23.96 10.11
N GLU A 73 -55.95 25.01 10.55
CA GLU A 73 -55.35 26.31 10.89
C GLU A 73 -55.13 26.43 12.41
N VAL A 74 -53.86 26.37 12.83
CA VAL A 74 -53.43 26.48 14.23
C VAL A 74 -52.96 27.90 14.53
N ASN A 75 -53.92 28.83 14.52
CA ASN A 75 -53.71 30.26 14.79
C ASN A 75 -53.68 30.58 16.31
N LYS A 76 -53.58 29.57 17.17
CA LYS A 76 -53.78 29.66 18.62
C LYS A 76 -52.51 29.27 19.37
N SER A 77 -51.99 30.20 20.18
CA SER A 77 -50.78 30.00 20.98
C SER A 77 -51.02 29.17 22.25
N ASN A 78 -49.94 28.62 22.81
CA ASN A 78 -49.93 27.88 24.10
C ASN A 78 -50.85 26.64 24.09
N ILE A 79 -50.77 25.77 23.08
CA ILE A 79 -51.59 24.54 23.01
C ILE A 79 -50.78 23.31 22.54
N ILE A 80 -51.30 22.12 22.83
CA ILE A 80 -50.73 20.84 22.38
C ILE A 80 -51.74 20.16 21.43
N ILE A 81 -51.25 19.64 20.31
CA ILE A 81 -51.96 18.75 19.39
C ILE A 81 -51.21 17.41 19.38
N ASP A 82 -51.85 16.38 19.91
CA ASP A 82 -51.31 15.01 20.00
C ASP A 82 -52.14 14.10 19.10
N LEU A 83 -51.56 13.66 17.98
CA LEU A 83 -52.27 12.88 16.96
C LEU A 83 -52.42 11.38 17.35
N LYS A 84 -51.82 10.94 18.46
CA LYS A 84 -51.91 9.58 19.05
C LYS A 84 -51.63 8.40 18.10
N GLY A 85 -50.84 8.61 17.06
CA GLY A 85 -50.51 7.63 16.01
C GLY A 85 -51.55 7.54 14.88
N ASN A 86 -52.51 8.47 14.81
CA ASN A 86 -53.53 8.49 13.76
C ASN A 86 -53.08 9.30 12.54
N LYS A 87 -53.66 8.97 11.38
CA LYS A 87 -53.44 9.64 10.10
C LYS A 87 -54.36 10.86 9.94
N LEU A 88 -53.77 12.02 9.68
CA LEU A 88 -54.41 13.17 9.06
C LEU A 88 -54.13 13.13 7.55
N SER A 89 -55.18 13.15 6.73
CA SER A 89 -55.05 13.00 5.29
C SER A 89 -55.86 14.02 4.49
N GLY A 90 -55.26 14.54 3.42
CA GLY A 90 -55.88 15.50 2.52
C GLY A 90 -56.44 14.90 1.23
N ASN A 91 -56.46 15.73 0.19
CA ASN A 91 -56.81 15.35 -1.19
C ASN A 91 -55.89 15.97 -2.26
N TYR A 92 -54.62 16.19 -1.91
CA TYR A 92 -53.59 16.87 -2.72
C TYR A 92 -53.97 18.32 -3.06
N GLU A 93 -54.48 19.02 -2.04
CA GLU A 93 -54.81 20.45 -2.05
C GLU A 93 -54.57 21.01 -0.63
N GLY A 94 -54.04 22.23 -0.52
CA GLY A 94 -53.91 22.98 0.74
C GLY A 94 -52.76 22.54 1.67
N ARG A 95 -52.62 23.20 2.82
CA ARG A 95 -51.60 22.87 3.84
C ARG A 95 -52.20 21.90 4.86
N GLY A 96 -51.53 20.80 5.21
CA GLY A 96 -52.06 19.80 6.14
C GLY A 96 -52.29 20.32 7.56
N ILE A 97 -51.24 20.90 8.17
CA ILE A 97 -51.33 21.61 9.45
C ILE A 97 -50.55 22.92 9.33
N SER A 98 -51.23 24.06 9.36
CA SER A 98 -50.66 25.40 9.22
C SER A 98 -50.65 26.12 10.57
N ILE A 99 -49.46 26.30 11.16
CA ILE A 99 -49.24 26.87 12.49
C ILE A 99 -48.78 28.31 12.36
N SER A 100 -49.52 29.23 13.00
CA SER A 100 -49.11 30.63 13.21
C SER A 100 -49.22 31.08 14.68
N GLY A 101 -49.80 30.24 15.55
CA GLY A 101 -49.72 30.40 17.00
C GLY A 101 -48.32 30.10 17.54
N ASN A 102 -47.93 30.78 18.61
CA ASN A 102 -46.63 30.58 19.28
C ASN A 102 -46.72 29.54 20.40
N ASN A 103 -45.63 28.85 20.72
CA ASN A 103 -45.60 27.81 21.76
C ASN A 103 -46.70 26.74 21.53
N VAL A 104 -46.79 26.27 20.27
CA VAL A 104 -47.63 25.15 19.85
C VAL A 104 -46.78 23.88 19.84
N SER A 105 -47.28 22.79 20.41
CA SER A 105 -46.64 21.46 20.34
C SER A 105 -47.46 20.52 19.46
N LEU A 106 -46.94 20.10 18.30
CA LEU A 106 -47.54 19.11 17.40
C LEU A 106 -46.74 17.81 17.43
N LYS A 107 -47.40 16.68 17.70
CA LYS A 107 -46.69 15.40 17.86
C LYS A 107 -47.51 14.14 17.56
N ASN A 108 -46.77 13.04 17.42
CA ASN A 108 -47.25 11.66 17.41
C ASN A 108 -48.29 11.36 16.33
N GLY A 109 -48.02 11.63 15.06
CA GLY A 109 -48.93 11.18 14.00
C GLY A 109 -48.50 11.52 12.59
N LEU A 110 -49.37 11.15 11.66
CA LEU A 110 -49.04 10.97 10.25
C LEU A 110 -49.79 12.01 9.41
N VAL A 111 -49.07 12.86 8.68
CA VAL A 111 -49.63 13.97 7.87
C VAL A 111 -49.28 13.76 6.39
N SER A 112 -50.30 13.70 5.53
CA SER A 112 -50.10 13.24 4.14
C SER A 112 -51.20 13.64 3.15
N ASN A 113 -50.88 13.60 1.85
CA ASN A 113 -51.78 13.94 0.75
C ASN A 113 -52.27 15.40 0.78
N PHE A 114 -51.39 16.35 1.10
CA PHE A 114 -51.62 17.80 1.03
C PHE A 114 -50.70 18.45 -0.01
N ASP A 115 -50.84 19.74 -0.29
CA ASP A 115 -49.82 20.49 -1.03
C ASP A 115 -48.55 20.65 -0.18
N TYR A 116 -48.71 21.05 1.09
CA TYR A 116 -47.62 21.08 2.08
C TYR A 116 -48.04 20.27 3.29
N GLY A 117 -47.15 19.46 3.87
CA GLY A 117 -47.49 18.61 5.02
C GLY A 117 -47.77 19.42 6.29
N ILE A 118 -46.71 19.94 6.91
CA ILE A 118 -46.76 20.81 8.09
C ILE A 118 -46.13 22.16 7.72
N VAL A 119 -46.78 23.28 8.05
CA VAL A 119 -46.27 24.63 7.77
C VAL A 119 -46.22 25.44 9.05
N LEU A 120 -45.09 26.10 9.32
CA LEU A 120 -44.92 27.10 10.37
C LEU A 120 -44.74 28.45 9.67
N GLU A 121 -45.66 29.39 9.89
CA GLU A 121 -45.64 30.71 9.24
C GLU A 121 -45.70 31.83 10.29
N ASN A 122 -44.60 32.58 10.42
CA ASN A 122 -44.37 33.58 11.48
C ASN A 122 -44.48 33.02 12.92
N ALA A 123 -44.26 31.72 13.10
CA ALA A 123 -44.44 31.03 14.38
C ALA A 123 -43.18 31.08 15.25
N GLU A 124 -43.36 31.24 16.57
CA GLU A 124 -42.26 31.28 17.55
C GLU A 124 -42.37 30.22 18.65
N ASN A 125 -41.25 29.58 18.99
CA ASN A 125 -41.09 28.66 20.12
C ASN A 125 -41.99 27.40 20.06
N CYS A 126 -42.39 26.96 18.86
CA CYS A 126 -43.20 25.76 18.66
C CYS A 126 -42.32 24.50 18.64
N LYS A 127 -42.90 23.35 19.00
CA LYS A 127 -42.25 22.03 18.91
C LYS A 127 -43.03 21.11 17.97
N ILE A 128 -42.37 20.60 16.94
CA ILE A 128 -42.91 19.62 15.98
C ILE A 128 -42.09 18.35 16.15
N SER A 129 -42.65 17.30 16.74
CA SER A 129 -41.85 16.12 17.06
C SER A 129 -42.56 14.78 17.03
N ASN A 130 -41.85 13.72 16.63
CA ASN A 130 -42.40 12.36 16.48
C ASN A 130 -43.60 12.33 15.52
N ASN A 131 -43.52 13.07 14.41
CA ASN A 131 -44.50 13.03 13.32
C ASN A 131 -43.92 12.33 12.09
N GLU A 132 -44.80 11.72 11.30
CA GLU A 132 -44.52 11.08 10.01
C GLU A 132 -45.15 11.95 8.92
N VAL A 133 -44.38 12.39 7.93
CA VAL A 133 -44.83 13.39 6.95
C VAL A 133 -44.46 12.94 5.54
N PHE A 134 -45.46 12.54 4.74
CA PHE A 134 -45.22 11.93 3.43
C PHE A 134 -46.31 12.18 2.38
N GLY A 135 -45.96 12.01 1.11
CA GLY A 135 -46.92 12.03 0.01
C GLY A 135 -47.59 13.38 -0.17
N ASN A 136 -46.87 14.47 0.06
CA ASN A 136 -47.35 15.84 -0.13
C ASN A 136 -46.77 16.43 -1.44
N THR A 137 -47.52 17.30 -2.13
CA THR A 137 -47.19 17.80 -3.48
C THR A 137 -45.91 18.63 -3.53
N TYR A 138 -45.62 19.36 -2.45
CA TYR A 138 -44.46 20.20 -2.23
C TYR A 138 -43.80 19.78 -0.90
N ASP A 139 -43.41 20.72 -0.06
CA ASP A 139 -42.58 20.43 1.11
C ASP A 139 -43.29 19.58 2.18
N GLY A 140 -42.52 18.68 2.81
CA GLY A 140 -42.97 17.93 3.97
C GLY A 140 -43.20 18.85 5.16
N ILE A 141 -42.14 19.53 5.64
CA ILE A 141 -42.19 20.51 6.72
C ILE A 141 -41.62 21.85 6.24
N TYR A 142 -42.47 22.87 6.10
CA TYR A 142 -42.07 24.22 5.66
C TYR A 142 -42.07 25.22 6.82
N ILE A 143 -41.00 26.00 6.96
CA ILE A 143 -40.72 26.88 8.09
C ILE A 143 -40.40 28.28 7.57
N LEU A 144 -41.44 29.11 7.47
CA LEU A 144 -41.44 30.41 6.80
C LEU A 144 -41.42 31.56 7.82
N ASN A 145 -40.42 32.44 7.76
CA ASN A 145 -40.24 33.62 8.63
C ASN A 145 -40.39 33.30 10.14
N SER A 146 -40.01 32.09 10.55
CA SER A 146 -40.30 31.52 11.87
C SER A 146 -39.03 31.32 12.71
N LYS A 147 -39.14 31.35 14.04
CA LYS A 147 -37.95 31.34 14.91
C LYS A 147 -38.08 30.59 16.25
N ASN A 148 -36.93 30.16 16.78
CA ASN A 148 -36.81 29.43 18.05
C ASN A 148 -37.62 28.11 18.09
N ASN A 149 -37.98 27.54 16.93
CA ASN A 149 -38.79 26.32 16.87
C ASN A 149 -37.90 25.06 16.96
N ASP A 150 -38.46 24.00 17.52
CA ASP A 150 -37.83 22.70 17.73
C ASP A 150 -38.52 21.64 16.84
N ILE A 151 -37.86 21.28 15.74
CA ILE A 151 -38.32 20.31 14.76
C ILE A 151 -37.47 19.05 14.96
N SER A 152 -37.99 18.07 15.70
CA SER A 152 -37.15 16.95 16.15
C SER A 152 -37.82 15.58 16.15
N GLU A 153 -37.04 14.55 15.83
CA GLU A 153 -37.49 13.15 15.87
C GLU A 153 -38.68 12.89 14.91
N ASN A 154 -38.78 13.64 13.79
CA ASN A 154 -39.77 13.40 12.74
C ASN A 154 -39.21 12.52 11.61
N LEU A 155 -40.08 11.79 10.92
CA LEU A 155 -39.77 11.02 9.69
C LEU A 155 -40.44 11.73 8.51
N VAL A 156 -39.65 12.15 7.51
CA VAL A 156 -40.11 13.03 6.43
C VAL A 156 -39.64 12.49 5.07
N TYR A 157 -40.54 11.85 4.32
CA TYR A 157 -40.19 11.05 3.15
C TYR A 157 -41.26 11.08 2.06
N GLU A 158 -40.94 10.71 0.81
CA GLU A 158 -41.90 10.71 -0.31
C GLU A 158 -42.66 12.05 -0.48
N ASN A 159 -42.02 13.19 -0.21
CA ASN A 159 -42.60 14.52 -0.45
C ASN A 159 -42.03 15.15 -1.73
N GLY A 160 -42.87 15.94 -2.40
CA GLY A 160 -42.55 16.64 -3.64
C GLY A 160 -43.16 16.03 -4.90
N VAL A 161 -42.97 16.72 -6.03
CA VAL A 161 -43.37 16.26 -7.38
C VAL A 161 -42.30 16.67 -8.39
N ILE A 162 -41.95 15.74 -9.29
CA ILE A 162 -40.88 15.88 -10.28
C ILE A 162 -41.06 17.16 -11.10
N GLY A 163 -39.99 17.96 -11.21
CA GLY A 163 -39.97 19.22 -11.96
C GLY A 163 -40.45 20.45 -11.19
N ILE A 164 -40.67 20.34 -9.87
CA ILE A 164 -40.97 21.46 -8.98
C ILE A 164 -39.94 21.45 -7.84
N VAL A 165 -39.26 22.57 -7.58
CA VAL A 165 -38.35 22.71 -6.43
C VAL A 165 -39.18 22.69 -5.14
N ASN A 166 -38.81 21.79 -4.23
CA ASN A 166 -39.44 21.54 -2.92
C ASN A 166 -38.37 20.94 -1.98
N SER A 167 -38.69 20.56 -0.75
CA SER A 167 -37.79 19.75 0.10
C SER A 167 -38.53 18.88 1.12
N GLY A 168 -37.84 17.90 1.70
CA GLY A 168 -38.33 17.22 2.90
C GLY A 168 -38.61 18.24 4.03
N ILE A 169 -37.60 19.01 4.43
CA ILE A 169 -37.72 20.10 5.41
C ILE A 169 -37.16 21.39 4.81
N PHE A 170 -37.96 22.44 4.69
CA PHE A 170 -37.57 23.72 4.08
C PHE A 170 -37.66 24.90 5.07
N LEU A 171 -36.61 25.71 5.17
CA LEU A 171 -36.55 26.95 5.96
C LEU A 171 -36.38 28.15 5.02
N ASP A 172 -37.37 29.06 4.95
CA ASP A 172 -37.24 30.34 4.23
C ASP A 172 -37.35 31.53 5.20
N GLY A 173 -36.34 32.41 5.17
CA GLY A 173 -36.28 33.63 6.00
C GLY A 173 -36.25 33.38 7.52
N SER A 174 -35.89 32.17 7.95
CA SER A 174 -36.09 31.67 9.31
C SER A 174 -34.81 31.67 10.15
N GLU A 175 -34.95 31.90 11.47
CA GLU A 175 -33.80 32.11 12.37
C GLU A 175 -33.88 31.34 13.71
N PHE A 176 -32.74 30.90 14.24
CA PHE A 176 -32.63 30.24 15.55
C PHE A 176 -33.50 28.96 15.72
N ASN A 177 -33.86 28.26 14.65
CA ASN A 177 -34.60 27.00 14.73
C ASN A 177 -33.64 25.80 14.89
N ASN A 178 -34.09 24.78 15.61
CA ASN A 178 -33.38 23.52 15.80
C ASN A 178 -34.05 22.43 14.95
N ILE A 179 -33.38 21.95 13.93
CA ILE A 179 -33.78 20.79 13.11
C ILE A 179 -32.92 19.62 13.55
N THR A 180 -33.42 18.74 14.43
CA THR A 180 -32.56 17.74 15.09
C THR A 180 -33.13 16.32 15.16
N LYS A 181 -32.30 15.31 14.91
CA LYS A 181 -32.68 13.89 14.93
C LYS A 181 -33.86 13.51 14.01
N ASN A 182 -34.11 14.26 12.95
CA ASN A 182 -35.11 13.88 11.95
C ASN A 182 -34.50 12.84 10.99
N THR A 183 -35.35 11.97 10.45
CA THR A 183 -35.01 11.07 9.34
C THR A 183 -35.65 11.64 8.08
N VAL A 184 -34.87 11.94 7.05
CA VAL A 184 -35.33 12.68 5.86
C VAL A 184 -34.82 12.01 4.58
N ASN A 185 -35.69 11.26 3.90
CA ASN A 185 -35.28 10.38 2.81
C ASN A 185 -36.32 10.21 1.70
N ASN A 186 -35.92 9.82 0.48
CA ASN A 186 -36.83 9.60 -0.65
C ASN A 186 -37.74 10.81 -0.94
N ASN A 187 -37.23 12.05 -0.76
CA ASN A 187 -37.91 13.27 -1.20
C ASN A 187 -37.41 13.68 -2.60
N ILE A 188 -38.30 14.25 -3.41
CA ILE A 188 -38.14 14.48 -4.87
C ILE A 188 -37.17 15.64 -5.21
N TYR A 189 -36.43 16.14 -4.21
CA TYR A 189 -35.42 17.18 -4.38
C TYR A 189 -34.47 17.18 -3.18
N ASN A 190 -34.24 18.32 -2.52
CA ASN A 190 -33.38 18.38 -1.33
C ASN A 190 -34.03 17.70 -0.11
N GLY A 191 -33.21 17.06 0.72
CA GLY A 191 -33.63 16.56 2.03
C GLY A 191 -33.98 17.71 2.97
N ILE A 192 -33.01 18.56 3.30
CA ILE A 192 -33.19 19.75 4.13
C ILE A 192 -32.65 20.98 3.40
N GLU A 193 -33.49 22.00 3.17
CA GLU A 193 -33.09 23.26 2.52
C GLU A 193 -33.20 24.48 3.46
N LEU A 194 -32.19 25.35 3.41
CA LEU A 194 -32.13 26.64 4.11
C LEU A 194 -31.96 27.77 3.10
N LEU A 195 -33.01 28.56 2.87
CA LEU A 195 -33.01 29.74 2.02
C LEU A 195 -33.16 31.02 2.86
N ASN A 196 -32.35 32.05 2.59
CA ASN A 196 -32.37 33.35 3.29
C ASN A 196 -32.26 33.25 4.84
N SER A 197 -31.78 32.13 5.37
CA SER A 197 -31.98 31.68 6.75
C SER A 197 -30.67 31.72 7.55
N LYS A 198 -30.77 31.92 8.87
CA LYS A 198 -29.59 32.23 9.70
C LYS A 198 -29.65 31.75 11.15
N ASN A 199 -28.48 31.49 11.73
CA ASN A 199 -28.33 31.05 13.12
C ASN A 199 -29.13 29.77 13.47
N ASN A 200 -29.52 28.94 12.49
CA ASN A 200 -30.25 27.69 12.73
C ASN A 200 -29.27 26.54 13.02
N LEU A 201 -29.72 25.55 13.78
CA LEU A 201 -28.97 24.34 14.12
C LEU A 201 -29.58 23.13 13.42
N ILE A 202 -28.83 22.51 12.51
CA ILE A 202 -29.18 21.28 11.81
C ILE A 202 -28.29 20.18 12.38
N SER A 203 -28.80 19.31 13.26
CA SER A 203 -27.93 18.37 14.00
C SER A 203 -28.48 16.99 14.32
N GLY A 204 -27.67 15.96 14.11
CA GLY A 204 -28.02 14.57 14.41
C GLY A 204 -29.10 13.99 13.49
N ASN A 205 -29.40 14.64 12.36
CA ASN A 205 -30.37 14.13 11.39
C ASN A 205 -29.73 13.04 10.52
N ASN A 206 -30.56 12.10 10.07
CA ASN A 206 -30.20 11.10 9.07
C ASN A 206 -30.85 11.47 7.73
N VAL A 207 -30.07 11.73 6.68
CA VAL A 207 -30.54 12.36 5.45
C VAL A 207 -30.01 11.64 4.20
N PHE A 208 -30.83 10.81 3.58
CA PHE A 208 -30.39 9.85 2.56
C PHE A 208 -31.40 9.58 1.45
N GLU A 209 -30.99 9.04 0.31
CA GLU A 209 -31.90 8.67 -0.80
C GLU A 209 -32.81 9.83 -1.27
N ASN A 210 -32.36 11.09 -1.24
CA ASN A 210 -33.12 12.22 -1.81
C ASN A 210 -32.64 12.55 -3.24
N GLU A 211 -33.54 12.97 -4.14
CA GLU A 211 -33.30 13.15 -5.59
C GLU A 211 -32.46 14.41 -5.97
N ASP A 212 -31.97 15.19 -4.99
CA ASP A 212 -30.90 16.18 -5.21
C ASP A 212 -29.90 16.17 -4.04
N ASN A 213 -29.85 17.21 -3.19
CA ASN A 213 -28.85 17.30 -2.12
C ASN A 213 -29.41 16.84 -0.76
N GLY A 214 -28.55 16.24 0.07
CA GLY A 214 -28.92 15.92 1.46
C GLY A 214 -29.28 17.20 2.24
N VAL A 215 -28.32 18.13 2.35
CA VAL A 215 -28.56 19.48 2.91
C VAL A 215 -28.18 20.55 1.89
N PHE A 216 -29.10 21.47 1.56
CA PHE A 216 -28.83 22.65 0.74
C PHE A 216 -28.92 23.94 1.56
N VAL A 217 -27.93 24.82 1.41
CA VAL A 217 -27.83 26.10 2.11
C VAL A 217 -27.64 27.21 1.08
N TRP A 218 -28.62 28.08 0.92
CA TRP A 218 -28.63 29.11 -0.12
C TRP A 218 -28.89 30.51 0.45
N ASN A 219 -28.02 31.47 0.12
CA ASN A 219 -28.09 32.87 0.59
C ASN A 219 -28.26 32.97 2.13
N SER A 220 -27.60 32.07 2.85
CA SER A 220 -27.86 31.75 4.26
C SER A 220 -26.57 31.78 5.09
N LYS A 221 -26.68 32.11 6.39
CA LYS A 221 -25.48 32.39 7.21
C LYS A 221 -25.52 32.11 8.69
N ASN A 222 -24.35 31.90 9.31
CA ASN A 222 -24.19 31.53 10.71
C ASN A 222 -24.95 30.23 11.11
N ASN A 223 -25.35 29.39 10.15
CA ASN A 223 -26.04 28.14 10.46
C ASN A 223 -25.01 27.07 10.85
N SER A 224 -25.37 26.19 11.79
CA SER A 224 -24.52 25.10 12.28
C SER A 224 -25.10 23.76 11.81
N ILE A 225 -24.38 23.06 10.94
CA ILE A 225 -24.75 21.77 10.36
C ILE A 225 -23.78 20.75 10.95
N ILE A 226 -24.17 20.09 12.04
CA ILE A 226 -23.23 19.34 12.88
C ILE A 226 -23.73 17.95 13.30
N PHE A 227 -22.85 16.94 13.29
CA PHE A 227 -23.16 15.55 13.66
C PHE A 227 -24.31 14.90 12.85
N ASN A 228 -24.59 15.34 11.63
CA ASN A 228 -25.56 14.69 10.75
C ASN A 228 -24.90 13.54 9.98
N GLU A 229 -25.73 12.60 9.52
CA GLU A 229 -25.33 11.48 8.67
C GLU A 229 -26.02 11.63 7.31
N LEU A 230 -25.24 11.73 6.23
CA LEU A 230 -25.74 12.06 4.88
C LEU A 230 -25.14 11.14 3.81
N TYR A 231 -25.99 10.31 3.20
CA TYR A 231 -25.53 9.28 2.26
C TYR A 231 -26.53 8.95 1.15
N GLN A 232 -26.08 8.42 0.02
CA GLN A 232 -26.94 7.95 -1.08
C GLN A 232 -27.95 9.00 -1.59
N ASN A 233 -27.65 10.30 -1.49
CA ASN A 233 -28.42 11.34 -2.19
C ASN A 233 -27.89 11.46 -3.63
N GLU A 234 -28.78 11.71 -4.61
CA GLU A 234 -28.46 11.64 -6.05
C GLU A 234 -27.52 12.77 -6.54
N ASN A 235 -27.21 13.74 -5.68
CA ASN A 235 -26.23 14.79 -5.95
C ASN A 235 -25.23 14.96 -4.79
N ASN A 236 -25.30 16.04 -4.00
CA ASN A 236 -24.32 16.32 -2.95
C ASN A 236 -24.83 15.93 -1.56
N GLY A 237 -23.91 15.49 -0.69
CA GLY A 237 -24.20 15.34 0.74
C GLY A 237 -24.60 16.70 1.36
N ILE A 238 -23.74 17.71 1.20
CA ILE A 238 -24.03 19.10 1.60
C ILE A 238 -23.64 20.06 0.47
N LEU A 239 -24.57 20.93 0.06
CA LEU A 239 -24.33 22.03 -0.89
C LEU A 239 -24.48 23.38 -0.18
N THR A 240 -23.45 24.23 -0.22
CA THR A 240 -23.54 25.64 0.23
C THR A 240 -23.37 26.60 -0.95
N ARG A 241 -24.40 27.38 -1.25
CA ARG A 241 -24.43 28.31 -2.38
C ARG A 241 -24.62 29.75 -1.91
N GLU A 242 -23.75 30.64 -2.38
CA GLU A 242 -23.87 32.10 -2.17
C GLU A 242 -24.06 32.43 -0.67
N SER A 243 -23.37 31.68 0.21
CA SER A 243 -23.62 31.59 1.66
C SER A 243 -22.35 31.83 2.50
N GLU A 244 -22.51 32.45 3.67
CA GLU A 244 -21.39 32.99 4.47
C GLU A 244 -21.39 32.56 5.95
N PHE A 245 -20.21 32.43 6.57
CA PHE A 245 -20.06 32.17 8.02
C PHE A 245 -20.78 30.92 8.59
N ASN A 246 -21.14 29.93 7.77
CA ASN A 246 -21.77 28.69 8.26
C ASN A 246 -20.70 27.73 8.80
N THR A 247 -21.08 26.88 9.76
CA THR A 247 -20.23 25.83 10.33
C THR A 247 -20.74 24.46 9.92
N ILE A 248 -19.93 23.68 9.23
CA ILE A 248 -20.18 22.29 8.86
C ILE A 248 -19.19 21.43 9.66
N GLU A 249 -19.62 20.85 10.78
CA GLU A 249 -18.72 20.20 11.74
C GLU A 249 -19.12 18.77 12.13
N SER A 250 -18.16 17.84 12.08
CA SER A 250 -18.31 16.45 12.57
C SER A 250 -19.45 15.64 11.93
N ASN A 251 -19.82 15.92 10.68
CA ASN A 251 -20.80 15.12 9.93
C ASN A 251 -20.16 13.86 9.32
N ASN A 252 -20.93 12.80 9.14
CA ASN A 252 -20.54 11.59 8.40
C ASN A 252 -21.20 11.61 7.01
N ILE A 253 -20.41 11.77 5.96
CA ILE A 253 -20.88 12.06 4.60
C ILE A 253 -20.30 11.05 3.62
N PHE A 254 -21.12 10.14 3.08
CA PHE A 254 -20.58 9.04 2.29
C PHE A 254 -21.53 8.52 1.20
N GLU A 255 -20.97 7.95 0.13
CA GLU A 255 -21.75 7.28 -0.93
C GLU A 255 -22.87 8.16 -1.52
N ASN A 256 -22.67 9.48 -1.62
CA ASN A 256 -23.52 10.38 -2.43
C ASN A 256 -22.96 10.47 -3.85
N ASP A 257 -23.84 10.62 -4.84
CA ASP A 257 -23.51 10.36 -6.25
C ASP A 257 -22.62 11.43 -6.92
N ASP A 258 -22.59 12.67 -6.42
CA ASP A 258 -21.55 13.65 -6.75
C ASP A 258 -20.63 14.01 -5.58
N SER A 259 -20.78 15.18 -4.92
CA SER A 259 -19.80 15.63 -3.93
C SER A 259 -20.22 15.35 -2.48
N GLY A 260 -19.25 15.05 -1.61
CA GLY A 260 -19.49 15.03 -0.16
C GLY A 260 -19.91 16.42 0.35
N ILE A 261 -19.06 17.43 0.13
CA ILE A 261 -19.40 18.85 0.37
C ILE A 261 -19.08 19.68 -0.87
N TYR A 262 -20.04 20.42 -1.38
CA TYR A 262 -19.83 21.36 -2.49
C TYR A 262 -20.14 22.79 -2.02
N SER A 263 -19.16 23.68 -2.15
CA SER A 263 -19.22 25.10 -1.80
C SER A 263 -19.14 25.96 -3.06
N TRP A 264 -20.25 26.59 -3.45
CA TRP A 264 -20.38 27.40 -4.67
C TRP A 264 -20.60 28.88 -4.36
N LYS A 265 -19.57 29.71 -4.61
CA LYS A 265 -19.54 31.15 -4.24
C LYS A 265 -19.86 31.39 -2.76
N SER A 266 -19.38 30.51 -1.88
CA SER A 266 -19.64 30.57 -0.45
C SER A 266 -18.35 30.90 0.29
N PHE A 267 -18.42 31.84 1.23
CA PHE A 267 -17.26 32.55 1.77
C PHE A 267 -17.18 32.49 3.30
N GLU A 268 -15.98 32.48 3.86
CA GLU A 268 -15.74 32.57 5.32
C GLU A 268 -16.48 31.49 6.14
N ASN A 269 -16.84 30.35 5.52
CA ASN A 269 -17.44 29.20 6.21
C ASN A 269 -16.35 28.33 6.86
N THR A 270 -16.71 27.62 7.92
CA THR A 270 -15.84 26.65 8.60
C THR A 270 -16.31 25.23 8.31
N ILE A 271 -15.42 24.38 7.78
CA ILE A 271 -15.68 22.97 7.48
C ILE A 271 -14.69 22.15 8.31
N SER A 272 -15.14 21.46 9.37
CA SER A 272 -14.21 20.79 10.29
C SER A 272 -14.63 19.42 10.80
N LYS A 273 -13.67 18.56 11.10
CA LYS A 273 -13.89 17.22 11.72
C LYS A 273 -14.81 16.27 10.95
N ASN A 274 -15.25 16.61 9.74
CA ASN A 274 -16.17 15.79 8.95
C ASN A 274 -15.45 14.54 8.43
N LYS A 275 -16.17 13.41 8.37
CA LYS A 275 -15.72 12.19 7.72
C LYS A 275 -16.42 12.11 6.36
N ILE A 276 -15.63 12.21 5.28
CA ILE A 276 -16.14 12.36 3.91
C ILE A 276 -15.55 11.26 3.03
N SER A 277 -16.35 10.29 2.57
CA SER A 277 -15.80 9.11 1.90
C SER A 277 -16.69 8.43 0.87
N LYS A 278 -16.10 7.88 -0.20
CA LYS A 278 -16.81 7.14 -1.28
C LYS A 278 -17.84 7.96 -2.07
N ASN A 279 -17.82 9.29 -1.97
CA ASN A 279 -18.57 10.14 -2.90
C ASN A 279 -17.77 10.24 -4.23
N SER A 280 -18.36 10.81 -5.28
CA SER A 280 -17.65 11.06 -6.53
C SER A 280 -16.50 12.06 -6.34
N GLU A 281 -16.73 13.17 -5.64
CA GLU A 281 -15.72 14.13 -5.18
C GLU A 281 -15.83 14.29 -3.65
N GLY A 282 -14.71 14.47 -2.93
CA GLY A 282 -14.78 14.70 -1.48
C GLY A 282 -15.32 16.08 -1.12
N ILE A 283 -14.56 17.13 -1.47
CA ILE A 283 -14.93 18.53 -1.25
C ILE A 283 -14.73 19.33 -2.56
N ILE A 284 -15.69 20.13 -3.01
CA ILE A 284 -15.50 21.11 -4.10
C ILE A 284 -15.58 22.53 -3.54
N LEU A 285 -14.60 23.38 -3.87
CA LEU A 285 -14.63 24.84 -3.63
C LEU A 285 -14.63 25.61 -4.97
N TRP A 286 -15.81 25.98 -5.48
CA TRP A 286 -16.00 26.73 -6.73
C TRP A 286 -16.21 28.23 -6.46
N ASN A 287 -15.22 29.06 -6.82
CA ASN A 287 -15.18 30.51 -6.58
C ASN A 287 -15.51 30.88 -5.11
N SER A 288 -15.00 30.08 -4.17
CA SER A 288 -15.37 30.04 -2.76
C SER A 288 -14.15 30.37 -1.90
N ASP A 289 -13.93 31.66 -1.67
CA ASP A 289 -12.73 32.19 -0.99
C ASP A 289 -12.88 32.23 0.55
N LEU A 290 -11.74 32.33 1.24
CA LEU A 290 -11.65 32.62 2.70
C LEU A 290 -12.29 31.57 3.66
N ASN A 291 -12.70 30.40 3.17
CA ASN A 291 -13.19 29.31 4.03
C ASN A 291 -12.03 28.65 4.80
N VAL A 292 -12.35 28.04 5.95
CA VAL A 292 -11.39 27.36 6.83
C VAL A 292 -11.74 25.87 6.92
N LEU A 293 -10.82 25.01 6.48
CA LEU A 293 -11.00 23.56 6.41
C LEU A 293 -10.01 22.87 7.36
N PHE A 294 -10.48 22.21 8.44
CA PHE A 294 -9.55 21.54 9.37
C PHE A 294 -10.06 20.30 10.10
N LYS A 295 -9.15 19.37 10.44
CA LYS A 295 -9.45 18.10 11.12
C LYS A 295 -10.41 17.16 10.36
N ASN A 296 -10.70 17.41 9.07
CA ASN A 296 -11.55 16.55 8.25
C ASN A 296 -10.81 15.27 7.80
N LYS A 297 -11.53 14.15 7.71
CA LYS A 297 -11.02 12.86 7.19
C LYS A 297 -11.67 12.58 5.84
N VAL A 298 -10.95 12.80 4.75
CA VAL A 298 -11.44 12.78 3.36
C VAL A 298 -10.84 11.58 2.62
N LEU A 299 -11.60 10.50 2.49
CA LEU A 299 -11.08 9.14 2.25
C LEU A 299 -11.78 8.44 1.08
N ASN A 300 -11.03 7.85 0.14
CA ASN A 300 -11.54 6.97 -0.92
C ASN A 300 -12.71 7.57 -1.75
N ASN A 301 -12.71 8.89 -1.99
CA ASN A 301 -13.64 9.51 -2.96
C ASN A 301 -13.10 9.28 -4.38
N VAL A 302 -14.00 9.08 -5.35
CA VAL A 302 -13.69 8.40 -6.62
C VAL A 302 -12.79 9.21 -7.55
N LYS A 303 -13.06 10.51 -7.70
CA LYS A 303 -12.41 11.40 -8.66
C LYS A 303 -11.36 12.31 -8.01
N SER A 304 -11.61 12.85 -6.80
CA SER A 304 -10.61 13.51 -5.96
C SER A 304 -11.04 13.67 -4.49
N GLY A 305 -10.08 13.95 -3.61
CA GLY A 305 -10.32 14.35 -2.22
C GLY A 305 -10.86 15.79 -2.10
N ILE A 306 -10.17 16.77 -2.70
CA ILE A 306 -10.63 18.16 -2.77
C ILE A 306 -10.35 18.80 -4.13
N SER A 307 -11.36 19.41 -4.75
CA SER A 307 -11.26 20.20 -5.97
C SER A 307 -11.34 21.70 -5.66
N ILE A 308 -10.42 22.48 -6.22
CA ILE A 308 -10.30 23.94 -6.04
C ILE A 308 -10.48 24.62 -7.40
N GLU A 309 -11.59 25.34 -7.58
CA GLU A 309 -12.10 25.67 -8.92
C GLU A 309 -12.45 27.15 -9.13
N PHE A 310 -12.32 27.65 -10.36
CA PHE A 310 -12.80 28.96 -10.84
C PHE A 310 -12.39 30.16 -9.97
N GLY A 311 -11.09 30.42 -9.86
CA GLY A 311 -10.53 31.59 -9.16
C GLY A 311 -10.46 31.50 -7.64
N THR A 312 -10.86 30.36 -7.05
CA THR A 312 -10.85 30.08 -5.60
C THR A 312 -9.46 30.28 -4.99
N LYS A 313 -9.40 31.08 -3.93
CA LYS A 313 -8.16 31.53 -3.26
C LYS A 313 -8.37 31.88 -1.79
N TYR A 314 -7.25 32.00 -1.07
CA TYR A 314 -7.17 32.44 0.33
C TYR A 314 -7.95 31.58 1.34
N ASN A 315 -8.40 30.39 0.97
CA ASN A 315 -8.87 29.40 1.94
C ASN A 315 -7.69 28.93 2.81
N THR A 316 -7.98 28.54 4.05
CA THR A 316 -6.98 28.01 4.99
C THR A 316 -7.31 26.55 5.30
N ILE A 317 -6.47 25.65 4.80
CA ILE A 317 -6.72 24.21 4.74
C ILE A 317 -5.58 23.52 5.51
N TYR A 318 -5.85 23.04 6.73
CA TYR A 318 -4.81 22.49 7.62
C TYR A 318 -5.36 21.37 8.51
N ASP A 319 -4.48 20.48 9.00
CA ASP A 319 -4.83 19.35 9.87
C ASP A 319 -5.88 18.38 9.29
N ASN A 320 -6.05 18.36 7.96
CA ASN A 320 -6.95 17.40 7.31
C ASN A 320 -6.18 16.13 6.94
N LEU A 321 -6.86 14.99 6.90
CA LEU A 321 -6.32 13.73 6.42
C LEU A 321 -6.96 13.40 5.09
N PHE A 322 -6.20 13.61 4.02
CA PHE A 322 -6.58 13.23 2.66
C PHE A 322 -5.99 11.85 2.35
N ASN A 323 -6.85 10.90 1.98
CA ASN A 323 -6.45 9.56 1.54
C ASN A 323 -7.29 9.08 0.35
N ASN A 324 -6.95 9.55 -0.84
CA ASN A 324 -7.65 9.30 -2.11
C ASN A 324 -6.58 9.14 -3.21
N SER A 325 -6.85 8.36 -4.27
CA SER A 325 -5.87 8.17 -5.37
C SER A 325 -5.55 9.47 -6.14
N LEU A 326 -6.40 10.50 -6.01
CA LEU A 326 -6.05 11.90 -6.25
C LEU A 326 -6.50 12.75 -5.06
N ASN A 327 -5.58 13.29 -4.26
CA ASN A 327 -5.97 14.08 -3.09
C ASN A 327 -6.45 15.49 -3.42
N VAL A 328 -5.82 16.18 -4.38
CA VAL A 328 -6.18 17.57 -4.74
C VAL A 328 -6.31 17.71 -6.26
N ARG A 329 -7.37 18.37 -6.72
CA ARG A 329 -7.50 18.89 -8.08
C ARG A 329 -7.54 20.42 -8.07
N PHE A 330 -7.00 21.02 -9.12
CA PHE A 330 -7.01 22.46 -9.36
C PHE A 330 -7.54 22.75 -10.76
N GLU A 331 -8.63 23.52 -10.87
CA GLU A 331 -9.22 23.94 -12.15
C GLU A 331 -9.42 25.46 -12.15
N ASP A 332 -8.45 26.22 -12.70
CA ASP A 332 -8.39 27.70 -12.61
C ASP A 332 -8.27 28.24 -11.16
N SER A 333 -7.63 27.49 -10.26
CA SER A 333 -7.39 27.89 -8.86
C SER A 333 -6.40 29.05 -8.72
N GLY A 334 -6.57 29.88 -7.67
CA GLY A 334 -5.52 30.77 -7.18
C GLY A 334 -4.72 30.18 -6.00
N LYS A 335 -3.86 31.02 -5.41
CA LYS A 335 -3.18 30.74 -4.12
C LYS A 335 -4.16 30.46 -2.97
N ASN A 336 -4.01 29.32 -2.30
CA ASN A 336 -4.60 29.00 -1.00
C ASN A 336 -3.50 28.73 0.04
N TYR A 337 -3.86 28.67 1.33
CA TYR A 337 -2.95 28.40 2.44
C TYR A 337 -3.14 26.96 2.92
N TRP A 338 -2.15 26.10 2.71
CA TRP A 338 -2.24 24.67 3.03
C TRP A 338 -1.61 24.29 4.38
N ASN A 339 -1.33 25.28 5.22
CA ASN A 339 -0.94 25.08 6.62
C ASN A 339 -1.33 26.30 7.46
N ALA A 340 -1.57 26.07 8.75
CA ALA A 340 -1.61 27.07 9.80
C ALA A 340 -0.17 27.38 10.30
N PRO A 341 0.02 28.41 11.15
CA PRO A 341 1.17 28.44 12.06
C PRO A 341 1.18 27.19 12.95
N VAL A 342 2.34 26.79 13.45
CA VAL A 342 2.44 25.68 14.42
C VAL A 342 1.70 26.03 15.71
N ILE A 343 0.77 25.17 16.13
CA ILE A 343 -0.06 25.31 17.33
C ILE A 343 0.16 24.09 18.22
N ASN A 344 0.34 24.29 19.53
CA ASN A 344 0.33 23.20 20.52
C ASN A 344 -1.13 22.80 20.81
N GLU A 345 -1.69 22.00 19.91
CA GLU A 345 -2.97 21.32 20.01
C GLU A 345 -2.85 19.99 19.26
N SER A 346 -3.38 18.92 19.84
CA SER A 346 -3.23 17.60 19.23
C SER A 346 -3.89 17.50 17.86
N ASN A 347 -3.16 16.90 16.92
CA ASN A 347 -3.48 16.86 15.49
C ASN A 347 -4.28 15.61 15.09
N ILE A 348 -4.59 15.47 13.80
CA ILE A 348 -5.37 14.35 13.24
C ILE A 348 -4.67 12.97 13.28
N LEU A 349 -3.38 12.95 13.60
CA LEU A 349 -2.53 11.77 13.87
C LEU A 349 -2.26 11.54 15.37
N GLU A 350 -2.90 12.32 16.25
CA GLU A 350 -2.76 12.27 17.71
C GLU A 350 -1.39 12.79 18.26
N GLY A 351 -0.53 13.37 17.40
CA GLY A 351 0.70 14.08 17.81
C GLY A 351 0.43 15.38 18.61
N GLU A 352 1.46 15.99 19.21
CA GLU A 352 1.31 17.16 20.11
C GLU A 352 0.98 18.48 19.38
N PHE A 353 1.50 18.66 18.16
CA PHE A 353 1.42 19.92 17.43
C PHE A 353 0.63 19.80 16.13
N THR A 354 -0.08 20.86 15.73
CA THR A 354 -0.79 20.93 14.44
C THR A 354 -0.27 22.09 13.58
N ALA A 355 -0.16 21.85 12.27
CA ALA A 355 0.38 22.81 11.30
C ALA A 355 -0.18 22.63 9.87
N GLY A 356 0.30 21.65 9.10
CA GLY A 356 -0.15 21.33 7.73
C GLY A 356 -1.14 20.17 7.68
N ASN A 357 -1.26 19.48 6.54
CA ASN A 357 -2.19 18.35 6.34
C ASN A 357 -1.46 17.01 6.23
N VAL A 358 -2.21 15.92 6.43
CA VAL A 358 -1.77 14.55 6.17
C VAL A 358 -2.14 14.13 4.75
N TRP A 359 -1.15 13.66 4.01
CA TRP A 359 -1.23 13.36 2.58
C TRP A 359 -0.94 11.88 2.32
N TYR A 360 -1.95 11.03 2.47
CA TYR A 360 -1.88 9.59 2.20
C TYR A 360 -2.44 9.24 0.82
N THR A 361 -2.09 8.09 0.24
CA THR A 361 -2.88 7.48 -0.84
C THR A 361 -3.21 6.02 -0.50
N PRO A 362 -4.27 5.42 -1.09
CA PRO A 362 -4.65 4.04 -0.83
C PRO A 362 -3.57 3.02 -1.18
N GLU A 363 -2.67 3.37 -2.09
CA GLU A 363 -1.54 2.55 -2.57
C GLU A 363 -0.31 2.65 -1.65
N GLY A 364 -0.37 3.44 -0.57
CA GLY A 364 0.74 3.66 0.36
C GLY A 364 1.82 4.61 -0.17
N THR A 365 1.48 5.49 -1.13
CA THR A 365 2.47 6.31 -1.85
C THR A 365 2.29 7.82 -1.68
N GLY A 366 1.43 8.26 -0.76
CA GLY A 366 1.27 9.67 -0.43
C GLY A 366 2.53 10.31 0.14
N PHE A 367 2.55 11.65 0.20
CA PHE A 367 3.68 12.38 0.77
C PHE A 367 3.92 11.94 2.21
N SER A 368 2.92 11.99 3.09
CA SER A 368 3.03 11.63 4.51
C SER A 368 3.16 10.12 4.80
N GLN A 369 3.35 9.29 3.77
CA GLN A 369 3.68 7.86 3.87
C GLN A 369 5.12 7.56 3.43
N LYS A 370 5.87 8.56 2.96
CA LYS A 370 7.21 8.42 2.38
C LYS A 370 8.25 9.00 3.34
N ALA A 371 8.38 8.37 4.50
CA ALA A 371 9.18 8.78 5.65
C ALA A 371 10.71 8.73 5.44
N MET A 372 11.23 9.33 4.36
CA MET A 372 12.65 9.70 4.26
C MET A 372 12.82 11.17 4.62
N ASN A 373 13.26 11.43 5.86
CA ASN A 373 13.51 12.76 6.42
C ASN A 373 12.25 13.66 6.37
N GLN A 374 11.14 13.17 6.93
CA GLN A 374 9.91 13.94 7.07
C GLN A 374 9.79 14.50 8.48
N ASP A 375 9.55 13.66 9.47
CA ASP A 375 9.66 14.01 10.89
C ASP A 375 10.92 13.33 11.44
N SER A 376 12.00 14.10 11.61
CA SER A 376 13.28 13.61 12.15
C SER A 376 13.40 13.83 13.66
N ASN A 377 12.40 14.47 14.28
CA ASN A 377 12.45 14.94 15.67
C ASN A 377 11.37 14.33 16.58
N GLY A 378 10.34 13.71 15.99
CA GLY A 378 9.25 13.01 16.66
C GLY A 378 8.04 13.88 17.01
N ASP A 379 7.91 15.09 16.45
CA ASP A 379 6.78 16.01 16.73
C ASP A 379 5.62 15.89 15.72
N THR A 380 5.72 14.96 14.76
CA THR A 380 4.81 14.69 13.64
C THR A 380 4.70 15.82 12.60
N LEU A 381 5.56 16.84 12.68
CA LEU A 381 5.63 17.93 11.72
C LEU A 381 6.72 17.66 10.67
N SER A 382 6.37 17.73 9.39
CA SER A 382 7.32 17.51 8.31
C SER A 382 8.28 18.69 8.15
N GLU A 383 9.58 18.44 8.30
CA GLU A 383 10.67 19.38 8.03
C GLU A 383 10.85 19.66 6.52
N THR A 384 10.15 18.91 5.66
CA THR A 384 10.06 19.13 4.21
C THR A 384 8.65 19.56 3.79
N TYR A 385 8.57 20.51 2.86
CA TYR A 385 7.29 21.01 2.33
C TYR A 385 6.73 20.10 1.23
N TYR A 386 5.41 20.14 1.04
CA TYR A 386 4.73 19.48 -0.08
C TYR A 386 4.17 20.52 -1.05
N GLU A 387 4.80 20.63 -2.23
CA GLU A 387 4.32 21.48 -3.32
C GLU A 387 3.20 20.77 -4.09
N LEU A 388 1.97 21.27 -3.94
CA LEU A 388 0.81 20.82 -4.72
C LEU A 388 0.79 21.51 -6.10
N ASN A 389 1.15 22.79 -6.13
CA ASN A 389 1.59 23.54 -7.31
C ASN A 389 2.35 24.82 -6.88
N SER A 390 2.88 25.58 -7.85
CA SER A 390 3.72 26.76 -7.59
C SER A 390 3.08 27.91 -6.80
N GLU A 391 1.75 27.93 -6.63
CA GLU A 391 1.05 28.88 -5.74
C GLU A 391 0.46 28.22 -4.47
N ASN A 392 0.47 26.89 -4.41
CA ASN A 392 -0.21 26.08 -3.39
C ASN A 392 0.80 25.08 -2.79
N ILE A 393 1.39 25.47 -1.66
CA ILE A 393 2.40 24.70 -0.93
C ILE A 393 1.91 24.50 0.50
N ASP A 394 1.90 23.25 0.96
CA ASP A 394 1.83 22.91 2.37
C ASP A 394 3.25 22.99 2.93
N ASN A 395 3.53 23.97 3.78
CA ASN A 395 4.89 24.28 4.22
C ASN A 395 5.33 23.47 5.44
N ILE A 396 4.38 22.85 6.15
CA ILE A 396 4.64 22.03 7.35
C ILE A 396 3.66 20.84 7.36
N PRO A 397 3.68 19.93 6.35
CA PRO A 397 2.78 18.78 6.31
C PRO A 397 2.81 17.96 7.59
N LEU A 398 1.73 17.28 7.92
CA LEU A 398 1.71 16.30 9.01
C LEU A 398 2.16 14.94 8.46
N ALA A 399 3.24 14.41 9.00
CA ALA A 399 3.83 13.14 8.59
C ALA A 399 4.41 12.44 9.81
N PRO A 400 3.91 11.25 10.20
CA PRO A 400 4.50 10.49 11.30
C PRO A 400 5.69 9.67 10.77
N ASP A 401 6.73 9.52 11.57
CA ASP A 401 7.73 8.52 11.25
C ASP A 401 7.15 7.10 11.33
N SER A 402 7.61 6.25 10.42
CA SER A 402 7.20 4.85 10.25
C SER A 402 8.34 3.97 9.70
N VAL A 403 9.57 4.47 9.68
CA VAL A 403 10.78 3.71 9.33
C VAL A 403 11.43 3.17 10.60
N PRO A 404 11.62 1.86 10.76
CA PRO A 404 12.35 1.33 11.90
C PRO A 404 13.89 1.43 11.74
N PRO A 405 14.64 1.73 12.81
CA PRO A 405 16.10 1.90 12.78
C PRO A 405 16.90 0.81 12.08
N VAL A 406 17.77 1.23 11.15
CA VAL A 406 18.69 0.32 10.46
C VAL A 406 19.92 0.07 11.34
N VAL A 407 20.14 -1.20 11.66
CA VAL A 407 21.28 -1.67 12.47
C VAL A 407 22.34 -2.31 11.57
N SER A 408 23.62 -2.14 11.92
CA SER A 408 24.73 -2.83 11.28
C SER A 408 25.79 -3.22 12.32
N ILE A 409 26.05 -4.52 12.46
CA ILE A 409 26.98 -5.04 13.48
C ILE A 409 28.42 -4.87 12.99
N VAL A 410 29.22 -4.09 13.72
CA VAL A 410 30.64 -3.81 13.43
C VAL A 410 31.51 -4.90 14.06
N SER A 411 31.28 -5.22 15.33
CA SER A 411 32.03 -6.19 16.13
C SER A 411 31.08 -6.98 17.05
N PRO A 412 31.36 -8.25 17.40
CA PRO A 412 32.40 -9.13 16.84
C PRO A 412 32.16 -9.45 15.36
N ARG A 413 33.12 -10.07 14.66
CA ARG A 413 32.86 -10.58 13.28
C ARG A 413 32.00 -11.85 13.33
N GLU A 414 31.32 -12.13 12.23
CA GLU A 414 30.57 -13.39 12.07
C GLU A 414 31.54 -14.58 12.11
N ASN A 415 31.21 -15.60 12.91
CA ASN A 415 32.05 -16.75 13.25
C ASN A 415 33.42 -16.40 13.86
N ALA A 416 33.56 -15.23 14.50
CA ALA A 416 34.79 -14.89 15.23
C ALA A 416 35.04 -15.86 16.42
N PHE A 417 36.31 -16.16 16.67
CA PHE A 417 36.76 -16.93 17.83
C PHE A 417 37.42 -16.04 18.87
N PHE A 418 37.13 -16.30 20.15
CA PHE A 418 37.69 -15.60 21.31
C PHE A 418 38.17 -16.58 22.38
N GLY A 419 39.19 -16.18 23.13
CA GLY A 419 39.79 -17.01 24.18
C GLY A 419 38.97 -17.06 25.47
N GLU A 420 39.21 -18.09 26.29
CA GLU A 420 38.65 -18.18 27.65
C GLU A 420 39.02 -16.94 28.47
N ASN A 421 38.01 -16.23 29.01
CA ASN A 421 38.12 -14.96 29.73
C ASN A 421 38.51 -13.73 28.88
N GLU A 422 38.38 -13.77 27.55
CA GLU A 422 38.54 -12.57 26.70
C GLU A 422 37.31 -11.66 26.76
N THR A 423 37.52 -10.34 26.91
CA THR A 423 36.45 -9.34 26.89
C THR A 423 36.03 -9.05 25.45
N ILE A 424 34.81 -9.40 25.08
CA ILE A 424 34.29 -9.18 23.72
C ILE A 424 33.61 -7.83 23.64
N LEU A 425 34.09 -6.97 22.75
CA LEU A 425 33.42 -5.72 22.42
C LEU A 425 32.39 -5.97 21.32
N VAL A 426 31.11 -5.94 21.69
CA VAL A 426 30.00 -5.76 20.75
C VAL A 426 29.95 -4.28 20.38
N GLU A 427 30.03 -3.98 19.09
CA GLU A 427 29.90 -2.63 18.55
C GLU A 427 28.97 -2.66 17.34
N VAL A 428 28.03 -1.72 17.30
CA VAL A 428 27.03 -1.60 16.23
C VAL A 428 26.93 -0.15 15.75
N SER A 429 26.79 0.04 14.45
CA SER A 429 26.29 1.28 13.88
C SER A 429 24.77 1.19 13.84
N VAL A 430 24.08 2.25 14.26
CA VAL A 430 22.63 2.38 14.10
C VAL A 430 22.36 3.71 13.41
N THR A 431 21.52 3.68 12.38
CA THR A 431 21.17 4.83 11.56
C THR A 431 19.69 4.81 11.27
N ASP A 432 19.04 5.95 11.42
CA ASP A 432 17.63 6.15 11.09
C ASP A 432 17.43 7.59 10.58
N ASN A 433 16.20 7.96 10.19
CA ASN A 433 15.82 9.34 9.93
C ASN A 433 15.43 10.10 11.21
N SER A 434 14.95 9.40 12.25
CA SER A 434 14.67 9.95 13.58
C SER A 434 15.85 9.83 14.55
N GLU A 435 15.76 10.53 15.70
CA GLU A 435 16.67 10.28 16.83
C GLU A 435 16.48 8.86 17.40
N ILE A 436 17.59 8.16 17.69
CA ILE A 436 17.57 6.82 18.30
C ILE A 436 17.35 6.93 19.81
N GLN A 437 16.24 6.38 20.32
CA GLN A 437 15.92 6.39 21.75
C GLN A 437 16.61 5.24 22.51
N SER A 438 16.66 4.04 21.94
CA SER A 438 17.22 2.86 22.61
C SER A 438 17.89 1.88 21.65
N VAL A 439 18.94 1.20 22.14
CA VAL A 439 19.60 0.08 21.44
C VAL A 439 19.84 -1.02 22.47
N MET A 440 19.29 -2.20 22.23
CA MET A 440 19.26 -3.33 23.15
C MET A 440 20.03 -4.52 22.58
N LEU A 441 21.05 -4.97 23.31
CA LEU A 441 21.75 -6.21 23.04
C LEU A 441 21.06 -7.37 23.76
N GLU A 442 20.69 -8.40 23.03
CA GLU A 442 20.27 -9.70 23.57
C GLU A 442 21.31 -10.78 23.26
N VAL A 443 21.67 -11.60 24.24
CA VAL A 443 22.61 -12.72 24.11
C VAL A 443 21.90 -14.03 24.46
N ASP A 444 22.04 -15.02 23.57
CA ASP A 444 21.53 -16.39 23.71
C ASP A 444 20.05 -16.49 24.12
N ASN A 445 19.24 -15.51 23.69
CA ASN A 445 17.80 -15.39 23.98
C ASN A 445 17.46 -15.35 25.49
N SER A 446 18.39 -14.89 26.34
CA SER A 446 18.24 -14.95 27.80
C SER A 446 18.83 -13.76 28.56
N TYR A 447 19.95 -13.21 28.11
CA TYR A 447 20.52 -11.96 28.63
C TYR A 447 20.06 -10.79 27.76
N LYS A 448 19.64 -9.67 28.37
CA LYS A 448 19.29 -8.43 27.65
C LYS A 448 19.86 -7.21 28.39
N GLU A 449 20.51 -6.31 27.67
CA GLU A 449 21.00 -5.04 28.24
C GLU A 449 21.11 -3.91 27.20
N ILE A 450 20.86 -2.68 27.63
CA ILE A 450 20.97 -1.48 26.79
C ILE A 450 22.44 -1.19 26.49
N MET A 451 22.74 -0.94 25.21
CA MET A 451 24.08 -0.57 24.73
C MET A 451 24.35 0.92 24.94
N VAL A 452 25.62 1.29 25.13
CA VAL A 452 26.01 2.68 25.41
C VAL A 452 26.52 3.35 24.12
N GLN A 453 25.90 4.48 23.76
CA GLN A 453 26.34 5.32 22.64
C GLN A 453 27.75 5.86 22.90
N ASN A 454 28.63 5.75 21.90
CA ASN A 454 30.05 6.08 21.99
C ASN A 454 30.52 6.73 20.67
N GLY A 455 30.19 8.01 20.47
CA GLY A 455 30.37 8.66 19.18
C GLY A 455 29.25 8.26 18.22
N THR A 456 29.59 7.65 17.07
CA THR A 456 28.63 7.23 16.04
C THR A 456 28.23 5.75 16.12
N THR A 457 28.70 5.02 17.15
CA THR A 457 28.36 3.61 17.38
C THR A 457 27.73 3.42 18.76
N TYR A 458 26.98 2.33 18.93
CA TYR A 458 26.55 1.83 20.23
C TYR A 458 27.43 0.63 20.59
N SER A 459 27.86 0.57 21.84
CA SER A 459 28.90 -0.37 22.28
C SER A 459 28.56 -1.04 23.61
N LYS A 460 28.97 -2.29 23.75
CA LYS A 460 28.85 -3.06 24.99
C LYS A 460 29.93 -4.14 25.09
N SER A 461 30.54 -4.26 26.28
CA SER A 461 31.46 -5.37 26.59
C SER A 461 30.70 -6.56 27.16
N LEU A 462 31.05 -7.76 26.71
CA LEU A 462 30.64 -9.05 27.27
C LEU A 462 31.88 -9.74 27.88
N ASP A 463 31.72 -10.31 29.07
CA ASP A 463 32.79 -10.95 29.85
C ASP A 463 32.30 -12.28 30.45
N ASN A 464 33.20 -13.26 30.58
CA ASN A 464 32.94 -14.58 31.23
C ASN A 464 31.81 -15.41 30.58
N LEU A 465 31.72 -15.40 29.25
CA LEU A 465 30.86 -16.32 28.51
C LEU A 465 31.39 -17.77 28.63
N ASP A 466 30.48 -18.74 28.60
CA ASP A 466 30.79 -20.18 28.63
C ASP A 466 31.49 -20.65 27.34
N TYR A 467 32.00 -21.88 27.31
CA TYR A 467 32.54 -22.46 26.06
C TYR A 467 31.43 -22.86 25.09
N GLY A 468 31.53 -22.42 23.84
CA GLY A 468 30.58 -22.76 22.77
C GLY A 468 30.35 -21.61 21.79
N ALA A 469 29.36 -21.78 20.92
CA ALA A 469 28.88 -20.72 20.03
C ALA A 469 27.80 -19.89 20.74
N HIS A 470 27.92 -18.56 20.65
CA HIS A 470 26.98 -17.59 21.18
C HIS A 470 26.31 -16.83 20.05
N THR A 471 25.03 -16.50 20.23
CA THR A 471 24.27 -15.67 19.30
C THR A 471 23.90 -14.35 19.96
N ILE A 472 24.25 -13.25 19.32
CA ILE A 472 23.75 -11.92 19.68
C ILE A 472 22.64 -11.49 18.74
N LYS A 473 21.67 -10.77 19.29
CA LYS A 473 20.63 -10.03 18.58
C LYS A 473 20.66 -8.58 19.02
N ILE A 474 20.45 -7.67 18.08
CA ILE A 474 20.48 -6.23 18.31
C ILE A 474 19.14 -5.64 17.88
N TYR A 475 18.42 -5.10 18.86
CA TYR A 475 17.19 -4.36 18.65
C TYR A 475 17.51 -2.86 18.77
N ALA A 476 16.88 -2.02 17.96
CA ALA A 476 16.98 -0.57 18.03
C ALA A 476 15.60 0.07 17.87
N GLU A 477 15.41 1.18 18.57
CA GLU A 477 14.15 1.88 18.81
C GLU A 477 14.40 3.39 18.67
N ASP A 478 13.61 4.08 17.85
CA ASP A 478 13.66 5.54 17.70
C ASP A 478 12.83 6.28 18.77
N VAL A 479 12.81 7.62 18.73
CA VAL A 479 12.00 8.45 19.64
C VAL A 479 10.50 8.39 19.42
N VAL A 480 10.04 7.82 18.30
CA VAL A 480 8.62 7.66 17.92
C VAL A 480 8.08 6.28 18.32
N GLY A 481 8.97 5.31 18.54
CA GLY A 481 8.68 3.94 18.94
C GLY A 481 8.74 2.90 17.82
N ASN A 482 9.30 3.21 16.63
CA ASN A 482 9.51 2.15 15.62
C ASN A 482 10.70 1.27 16.05
N VAL A 483 10.50 -0.05 16.01
CA VAL A 483 11.50 -1.03 16.44
C VAL A 483 11.88 -1.95 15.28
N ASN A 484 13.18 -2.14 15.07
CA ASN A 484 13.68 -2.95 13.96
C ASN A 484 13.41 -4.46 14.15
N SER A 485 13.46 -5.22 13.05
CA SER A 485 13.24 -6.67 13.00
C SER A 485 14.35 -7.53 13.65
N PHE A 486 15.20 -6.92 14.48
CA PHE A 486 16.54 -7.32 14.94
C PHE A 486 17.56 -7.65 13.85
N GLU A 487 18.82 -7.31 14.14
CA GLU A 487 20.00 -7.85 13.44
C GLU A 487 20.71 -8.89 14.31
N SER A 488 21.46 -9.82 13.72
CA SER A 488 22.09 -10.91 14.49
C SER A 488 23.49 -11.32 14.02
N ARG A 489 24.26 -11.93 14.93
CA ARG A 489 25.64 -12.38 14.70
C ARG A 489 25.94 -13.63 15.53
N VAL A 490 26.75 -14.54 15.00
CA VAL A 490 27.30 -15.68 15.75
C VAL A 490 28.81 -15.52 15.95
N PHE A 491 29.31 -15.89 17.13
CA PHE A 491 30.73 -16.02 17.45
C PHE A 491 30.94 -17.19 18.41
N SER A 492 32.19 -17.60 18.68
CA SER A 492 32.49 -18.72 19.60
C SER A 492 33.56 -18.40 20.64
N ILE A 493 33.39 -18.94 21.85
CA ILE A 493 34.44 -19.07 22.86
C ILE A 493 35.05 -20.48 22.74
N SER A 494 36.35 -20.56 22.52
CA SER A 494 37.07 -21.83 22.41
C SER A 494 38.39 -21.81 23.19
N THR A 495 38.95 -23.00 23.42
CA THR A 495 40.38 -23.08 23.74
C THR A 495 41.17 -22.73 22.48
N PRO A 496 42.22 -21.88 22.55
CA PRO A 496 42.98 -21.50 21.37
C PRO A 496 43.57 -22.72 20.68
N ASP A 497 43.52 -22.74 19.35
CA ASP A 497 44.06 -23.80 18.52
C ASP A 497 45.56 -23.98 18.79
N SER A 498 46.00 -25.24 18.82
CA SER A 498 47.38 -25.64 19.08
C SER A 498 47.90 -26.69 18.08
N THR A 499 47.15 -26.91 17.00
CA THR A 499 47.43 -27.86 15.93
C THR A 499 47.97 -27.10 14.72
N PRO A 500 49.17 -27.44 14.19
CA PRO A 500 49.64 -26.83 12.96
C PRO A 500 48.90 -27.39 11.72
N PRO A 501 48.59 -26.55 10.70
CA PRO A 501 47.89 -26.97 9.48
C PRO A 501 48.43 -28.22 8.80
N GLU A 502 47.54 -29.14 8.43
CA GLU A 502 47.89 -30.28 7.59
C GLU A 502 48.09 -29.82 6.14
N VAL A 503 49.21 -30.20 5.54
CA VAL A 503 49.65 -29.76 4.21
C VAL A 503 49.92 -30.97 3.34
N ARG A 504 49.37 -30.98 2.13
CA ARG A 504 49.57 -32.05 1.15
C ARG A 504 49.97 -31.48 -0.20
N ILE A 505 51.21 -31.75 -0.61
CA ILE A 505 51.72 -31.39 -1.94
C ILE A 505 51.09 -32.32 -2.99
N ILE A 506 50.55 -31.73 -4.06
CA ILE A 506 49.98 -32.43 -5.21
C ILE A 506 50.85 -32.20 -6.46
N SER A 507 51.43 -31.01 -6.59
CA SER A 507 52.46 -30.66 -7.58
C SER A 507 53.42 -29.61 -6.97
N PRO A 508 54.72 -29.61 -7.31
CA PRO A 508 55.42 -30.59 -8.13
C PRO A 508 55.52 -31.98 -7.50
N VAL A 509 55.88 -32.96 -8.32
CA VAL A 509 56.18 -34.34 -7.91
C VAL A 509 57.67 -34.63 -8.11
N SER A 510 58.20 -35.62 -7.39
CA SER A 510 59.63 -35.98 -7.46
C SER A 510 59.99 -36.66 -8.79
N LYS A 511 60.25 -35.86 -9.83
CA LYS A 511 60.74 -36.30 -11.15
C LYS A 511 61.73 -35.29 -11.76
N SER A 512 62.25 -35.60 -12.94
CA SER A 512 62.92 -34.61 -13.80
C SER A 512 61.90 -33.71 -14.51
N TYR A 513 62.23 -32.42 -14.61
CA TYR A 513 61.57 -31.41 -15.42
C TYR A 513 62.56 -30.85 -16.45
N ALA A 514 62.05 -30.34 -17.58
CA ALA A 514 62.90 -29.80 -18.64
C ALA A 514 63.41 -28.39 -18.26
N GLU A 515 64.64 -28.04 -18.68
CA GLU A 515 65.17 -26.68 -18.53
C GLU A 515 64.22 -25.64 -19.15
N GLY A 516 63.92 -24.57 -18.40
CA GLY A 516 62.98 -23.52 -18.82
C GLY A 516 61.49 -23.88 -18.79
N SER A 517 61.10 -25.06 -18.30
CA SER A 517 59.68 -25.41 -18.13
C SER A 517 59.05 -24.77 -16.87
N GLU A 518 57.76 -24.40 -16.96
CA GLU A 518 56.97 -23.90 -15.83
C GLU A 518 56.57 -25.06 -14.90
N VAL A 519 56.97 -24.97 -13.63
CA VAL A 519 56.69 -25.98 -12.60
C VAL A 519 55.57 -25.49 -11.69
N SER A 520 54.35 -25.99 -11.92
CA SER A 520 53.18 -25.61 -11.13
C SER A 520 53.25 -26.12 -9.68
N ILE A 521 53.02 -25.23 -8.72
CA ILE A 521 52.76 -25.56 -7.32
C ILE A 521 51.25 -25.73 -7.17
N LYS A 522 50.84 -26.87 -6.63
CA LYS A 522 49.48 -27.11 -6.14
C LYS A 522 49.54 -27.88 -4.83
N VAL A 523 49.01 -27.29 -3.78
CA VAL A 523 48.92 -27.92 -2.45
C VAL A 523 47.49 -27.86 -1.94
N GLN A 524 47.11 -28.87 -1.16
CA GLN A 524 45.91 -28.86 -0.34
C GLN A 524 46.33 -28.53 1.09
N ILE A 525 45.58 -27.65 1.75
CA ILE A 525 45.79 -27.25 3.15
C ILE A 525 44.46 -27.46 3.87
N THR A 526 44.50 -28.01 5.08
CA THR A 526 43.33 -28.19 5.95
C THR A 526 43.73 -28.00 7.40
N ASP A 527 42.92 -27.28 8.16
CA ASP A 527 43.15 -26.95 9.56
C ASP A 527 41.81 -26.75 10.31
N GLU A 528 41.82 -26.60 11.64
CA GLU A 528 40.62 -26.24 12.41
C GLU A 528 40.40 -24.71 12.49
N SER A 529 41.44 -23.90 12.20
CA SER A 529 41.41 -22.44 12.14
C SER A 529 41.55 -21.88 10.70
N ASP A 530 41.20 -20.61 10.50
CA ASP A 530 41.47 -19.89 9.24
C ASP A 530 42.97 -19.82 8.93
N ILE A 531 43.36 -19.95 7.65
CA ILE A 531 44.76 -19.83 7.23
C ILE A 531 45.19 -18.37 7.14
N TYR A 532 46.07 -17.94 8.05
CA TYR A 532 46.61 -16.57 8.07
C TYR A 532 47.65 -16.31 6.97
N SER A 533 48.48 -17.31 6.65
CA SER A 533 49.48 -17.19 5.57
C SER A 533 49.89 -18.56 5.02
N ALA A 534 49.97 -18.68 3.71
CA ALA A 534 50.55 -19.83 3.02
C ALA A 534 51.56 -19.35 1.96
N TYR A 535 52.80 -19.82 2.02
CA TYR A 535 53.84 -19.52 1.05
C TYR A 535 54.74 -20.73 0.81
N ALA A 536 55.42 -20.76 -0.34
CA ALA A 536 56.39 -21.78 -0.67
C ALA A 536 57.79 -21.19 -0.76
N LYS A 537 58.80 -21.97 -0.34
CA LYS A 537 60.22 -21.62 -0.47
C LYS A 537 60.94 -22.64 -1.33
N ILE A 538 61.55 -22.21 -2.44
CA ILE A 538 62.44 -23.05 -3.26
C ILE A 538 63.86 -22.50 -3.17
N ASP A 539 64.76 -23.30 -2.62
CA ASP A 539 66.17 -22.98 -2.38
C ASP A 539 66.36 -21.64 -1.63
N ASP A 540 66.65 -20.54 -2.32
CA ASP A 540 66.75 -19.17 -1.75
C ASP A 540 65.55 -18.25 -2.08
N TYR A 541 64.66 -18.64 -2.99
CA TYR A 541 63.49 -17.88 -3.41
C TYR A 541 62.25 -18.21 -2.56
N THR A 542 61.32 -17.26 -2.45
CA THR A 542 60.05 -17.41 -1.71
C THR A 542 58.92 -16.83 -2.54
N VAL A 543 57.80 -17.55 -2.62
CA VAL A 543 56.59 -17.15 -3.37
C VAL A 543 55.35 -17.38 -2.52
N ASP A 544 54.48 -16.37 -2.40
CA ASP A 544 53.20 -16.50 -1.70
C ASP A 544 52.27 -17.44 -2.49
N LEU A 545 51.41 -18.20 -1.81
CA LEU A 545 50.44 -19.09 -2.47
C LEU A 545 49.05 -18.46 -2.45
N ILE A 546 48.38 -18.46 -3.59
CA ILE A 546 47.04 -17.89 -3.76
C ILE A 546 46.01 -19.01 -3.64
N GLU A 547 44.96 -18.80 -2.85
CA GLU A 547 43.87 -19.76 -2.74
C GLU A 547 42.97 -19.74 -3.99
N SER A 548 42.64 -20.92 -4.51
CA SER A 548 41.70 -21.10 -5.61
C SER A 548 41.03 -22.47 -5.53
N ASN A 549 39.69 -22.48 -5.44
CA ASN A 549 38.86 -23.68 -5.46
C ASN A 549 39.29 -24.78 -4.45
N GLY A 550 39.63 -24.41 -3.22
CA GLY A 550 40.04 -25.34 -2.16
C GLY A 550 41.48 -25.87 -2.28
N TYR A 551 42.34 -25.18 -3.05
CA TYR A 551 43.76 -25.46 -3.16
C TYR A 551 44.56 -24.15 -3.10
N TYR A 552 45.79 -24.22 -2.64
CA TYR A 552 46.73 -23.11 -2.69
C TYR A 552 47.71 -23.35 -3.85
N ILE A 553 47.85 -22.36 -4.73
CA ILE A 553 48.54 -22.48 -6.02
C ILE A 553 49.51 -21.34 -6.28
N ASN A 554 50.58 -21.64 -7.04
CA ASN A 554 51.42 -20.69 -7.75
C ASN A 554 52.19 -21.42 -8.88
N ILE A 555 53.02 -20.73 -9.65
CA ILE A 555 53.91 -21.30 -10.68
C ILE A 555 55.35 -20.90 -10.36
N LEU A 556 56.29 -21.79 -10.67
CA LEU A 556 57.73 -21.52 -10.65
C LEU A 556 58.26 -21.53 -12.07
N ASP A 557 59.00 -20.50 -12.43
CA ASP A 557 59.64 -20.31 -13.73
C ASP A 557 61.17 -20.18 -13.58
N ASN A 558 61.90 -20.25 -14.69
CA ASN A 558 63.33 -19.93 -14.77
C ASN A 558 64.24 -20.68 -13.76
N LEU A 559 63.91 -21.91 -13.39
CA LEU A 559 64.73 -22.75 -12.50
C LEU A 559 66.06 -23.13 -13.17
N GLU A 560 67.17 -22.98 -12.44
CA GLU A 560 68.52 -23.32 -12.92
C GLU A 560 68.74 -24.84 -13.06
N TRP A 561 69.83 -25.26 -13.72
CA TRP A 561 70.16 -26.67 -13.86
C TRP A 561 70.57 -27.33 -12.54
N GLY A 562 69.82 -28.34 -12.07
CA GLY A 562 70.17 -29.13 -10.89
C GLY A 562 68.99 -29.69 -10.10
N ALA A 563 69.25 -29.99 -8.82
CA ALA A 563 68.28 -30.58 -7.88
C ALA A 563 67.72 -29.50 -6.94
N HIS A 564 66.42 -29.24 -7.03
CA HIS A 564 65.72 -28.23 -6.22
C HIS A 564 64.98 -28.86 -5.05
N THR A 565 64.74 -28.10 -3.97
CA THR A 565 63.81 -28.53 -2.91
C THR A 565 62.82 -27.42 -2.56
N LEU A 566 61.55 -27.68 -2.89
CA LEU A 566 60.41 -26.86 -2.53
C LEU A 566 59.91 -27.24 -1.14
N TRP A 567 59.88 -26.27 -0.22
CA TRP A 567 59.23 -26.36 1.09
C TRP A 567 57.91 -25.58 1.06
N ILE A 568 56.90 -26.05 1.78
CA ILE A 568 55.65 -25.34 1.99
C ILE A 568 55.59 -24.89 3.44
N ILE A 569 55.30 -23.61 3.65
CA ILE A 569 55.18 -22.99 4.97
C ILE A 569 53.77 -22.41 5.10
N VAL A 570 53.08 -22.81 6.16
CA VAL A 570 51.70 -22.40 6.43
C VAL A 570 51.59 -21.97 7.88
N THR A 571 50.82 -20.94 8.16
CA THR A 571 50.46 -20.49 9.52
C THR A 571 48.97 -20.20 9.58
N ASP A 572 48.30 -20.70 10.61
CA ASP A 572 46.90 -20.45 10.91
C ASP A 572 46.69 -19.09 11.65
N ALA A 573 45.43 -18.74 11.89
CA ALA A 573 45.04 -17.51 12.59
C ALA A 573 45.30 -17.52 14.12
N ALA A 574 45.51 -18.69 14.74
CA ALA A 574 45.93 -18.82 16.13
C ALA A 574 47.46 -18.70 16.31
N GLY A 575 48.22 -18.83 15.21
CA GLY A 575 49.66 -18.70 15.14
C GLY A 575 50.45 -20.02 15.18
N ASN A 576 49.83 -21.18 14.97
CA ASN A 576 50.60 -22.42 14.77
C ASN A 576 51.06 -22.52 13.30
N SER A 577 52.22 -23.15 13.08
CA SER A 577 52.84 -23.19 11.75
C SER A 577 53.36 -24.56 11.39
N ASN A 578 53.08 -25.00 10.15
CA ASN A 578 53.73 -26.15 9.54
C ASN A 578 54.92 -25.68 8.70
N TYR A 579 56.08 -26.31 8.92
CA TYR A 579 57.35 -26.04 8.23
C TYR A 579 58.01 -27.32 7.67
N ASN A 580 57.33 -28.47 7.75
CA ASN A 580 57.97 -29.78 7.53
C ASN A 580 57.80 -30.31 6.12
N GLU A 581 56.71 -29.93 5.43
CA GLU A 581 56.33 -30.52 4.15
C GLU A 581 57.11 -29.94 2.98
N LYS A 582 57.56 -30.85 2.11
CA LYS A 582 58.46 -30.53 1.00
C LYS A 582 58.52 -31.61 -0.07
N VAL A 583 58.97 -31.21 -1.25
CA VAL A 583 59.29 -32.11 -2.37
C VAL A 583 60.64 -31.70 -2.99
N THR A 584 61.41 -32.71 -3.42
CA THR A 584 62.66 -32.53 -4.16
C THR A 584 62.45 -33.03 -5.58
N PHE A 585 62.96 -32.30 -6.58
CA PHE A 585 62.86 -32.63 -8.00
C PHE A 585 64.07 -32.09 -8.75
N ASP A 586 64.33 -32.60 -9.97
CA ASP A 586 65.50 -32.26 -10.78
C ASP A 586 65.11 -31.50 -12.05
N VAL A 587 66.00 -30.65 -12.58
CA VAL A 587 65.85 -29.91 -13.84
C VAL A 587 67.04 -30.22 -14.75
N ASN A 588 66.79 -30.75 -15.96
CA ASN A 588 67.81 -31.29 -16.88
C ASN A 588 67.45 -31.13 -18.37
N GLU A 589 68.45 -31.30 -19.27
CA GLU A 589 68.20 -31.73 -20.65
C GLU A 589 67.65 -33.18 -20.60
N GLY A 590 66.40 -33.38 -21.05
CA GLY A 590 65.77 -34.71 -21.15
C GLY A 590 66.05 -35.42 -22.47
N ASP A 591 65.63 -36.68 -22.60
CA ASP A 591 65.71 -37.40 -23.88
C ASP A 591 64.68 -36.85 -24.89
N ILE A 592 65.08 -36.82 -26.16
CA ILE A 592 64.31 -36.31 -27.31
C ILE A 592 64.40 -37.27 -28.50
N THR A 593 64.88 -38.49 -28.27
CA THR A 593 65.16 -39.49 -29.31
C THR A 593 64.02 -40.50 -29.33
N PRO A 594 63.22 -40.62 -30.42
CA PRO A 594 62.13 -41.58 -30.43
C PRO A 594 62.62 -43.03 -30.64
N PRO A 595 61.98 -44.03 -30.01
CA PRO A 595 62.34 -45.44 -30.12
C PRO A 595 62.55 -46.00 -31.54
N GLU A 596 63.52 -46.89 -31.71
CA GLU A 596 63.68 -47.70 -32.92
C GLU A 596 62.85 -49.01 -32.78
N VAL A 597 62.05 -49.34 -33.80
CA VAL A 597 61.07 -50.44 -33.78
C VAL A 597 61.25 -51.34 -35.01
N GLU A 598 61.18 -52.67 -34.81
CA GLU A 598 61.22 -53.68 -35.88
C GLU A 598 60.11 -54.72 -35.65
N ILE A 599 59.25 -54.93 -36.65
CA ILE A 599 58.21 -55.98 -36.61
C ILE A 599 58.81 -57.29 -37.14
N ILE A 600 58.71 -58.36 -36.35
CA ILE A 600 59.40 -59.63 -36.60
C ILE A 600 58.43 -60.76 -36.97
N GLU A 601 57.24 -60.79 -36.35
CA GLU A 601 56.14 -61.69 -36.73
C GLU A 601 54.82 -60.89 -36.64
N PRO A 602 53.87 -61.03 -37.60
CA PRO A 602 53.99 -61.78 -38.86
C PRO A 602 54.95 -61.10 -39.87
N GLU A 603 55.36 -61.82 -40.92
CA GLU A 603 56.07 -61.24 -42.08
C GLU A 603 55.06 -60.74 -43.14
N ILE A 604 55.53 -59.90 -44.08
CA ILE A 604 54.68 -59.29 -45.11
C ILE A 604 54.14 -60.38 -46.07
N GLY A 605 52.82 -60.58 -46.04
CA GLY A 605 52.12 -61.56 -46.88
C GLY A 605 52.01 -62.97 -46.29
N ASP A 606 52.20 -63.13 -44.97
CA ASP A 606 51.85 -64.38 -44.29
C ASP A 606 50.34 -64.65 -44.32
N SER A 607 49.96 -65.93 -44.40
CA SER A 607 48.58 -66.44 -44.31
C SER A 607 48.35 -67.22 -43.00
N PHE A 608 47.22 -67.01 -42.33
CA PHE A 608 46.82 -67.77 -41.12
C PHE A 608 45.37 -68.27 -41.20
N GLU A 609 45.06 -69.39 -40.52
CA GLU A 609 43.70 -69.97 -40.49
C GLU A 609 42.81 -69.42 -39.35
N GLU A 610 43.39 -68.93 -38.25
CA GLU A 610 42.65 -68.41 -37.08
C GLU A 610 43.39 -67.25 -36.38
N ASN A 611 44.32 -67.56 -35.45
CA ASN A 611 44.96 -66.59 -34.56
C ASN A 611 46.38 -66.23 -35.03
N VAL A 612 46.79 -64.98 -34.88
CA VAL A 612 48.09 -64.47 -35.35
C VAL A 612 49.01 -64.09 -34.19
N SER A 613 50.24 -64.61 -34.21
CA SER A 613 51.31 -64.21 -33.28
C SER A 613 51.87 -62.86 -33.70
N VAL A 614 51.92 -61.90 -32.79
CA VAL A 614 52.57 -60.60 -33.02
C VAL A 614 53.81 -60.51 -32.17
N LYS A 615 54.94 -60.16 -32.79
CA LYS A 615 56.25 -60.05 -32.14
C LYS A 615 57.06 -58.89 -32.71
N VAL A 616 57.59 -58.07 -31.81
CA VAL A 616 58.23 -56.79 -32.11
C VAL A 616 59.52 -56.67 -31.31
N SER A 617 60.57 -56.10 -31.91
CA SER A 617 61.69 -55.50 -31.18
C SER A 617 61.44 -54.00 -31.06
N ALA A 618 61.70 -53.44 -29.87
CA ALA A 618 61.68 -52.00 -29.64
C ALA A 618 62.84 -51.65 -28.71
N THR A 619 63.67 -50.69 -29.11
CA THR A 619 64.91 -50.31 -28.42
C THR A 619 65.12 -48.80 -28.44
N ASP A 620 65.57 -48.28 -27.31
CA ASP A 620 65.81 -46.87 -27.03
C ASP A 620 66.85 -46.75 -25.90
N ASP A 621 67.57 -45.63 -25.77
CA ASP A 621 68.58 -45.43 -24.73
C ASP A 621 68.10 -44.78 -23.42
N SER A 622 66.95 -44.09 -23.40
CA SER A 622 66.18 -43.88 -22.16
C SER A 622 65.40 -45.15 -21.78
N GLY A 623 64.83 -45.81 -22.79
CA GLY A 623 64.20 -47.12 -22.71
C GLY A 623 62.67 -47.09 -22.74
N ILE A 624 62.10 -48.12 -23.37
CA ILE A 624 60.67 -48.22 -23.70
C ILE A 624 59.76 -48.40 -22.47
N ASP A 625 58.83 -47.47 -22.24
CA ASP A 625 57.66 -47.64 -21.35
C ASP A 625 56.69 -48.67 -21.95
N SER A 626 56.17 -48.39 -23.14
CA SER A 626 55.11 -49.20 -23.76
C SER A 626 55.26 -49.40 -25.26
N VAL A 627 54.75 -50.54 -25.73
CA VAL A 627 54.62 -50.86 -27.15
C VAL A 627 53.17 -51.23 -27.43
N LYS A 628 52.53 -50.47 -28.31
CA LYS A 628 51.11 -50.50 -28.64
C LYS A 628 50.96 -50.89 -30.10
N VAL A 629 50.05 -51.81 -30.40
CA VAL A 629 49.78 -52.30 -31.76
C VAL A 629 48.38 -51.91 -32.16
N MET A 630 48.24 -51.42 -33.39
CA MET A 630 46.97 -51.02 -34.00
C MET A 630 46.65 -51.91 -35.21
N LEU A 631 45.47 -52.53 -35.20
CA LEU A 631 44.94 -53.29 -36.32
C LEU A 631 43.88 -52.46 -37.07
N ASP A 632 43.99 -52.42 -38.40
CA ASP A 632 43.06 -51.77 -39.34
C ASP A 632 42.57 -50.37 -38.92
N GLU A 633 43.50 -49.56 -38.41
CA GLU A 633 43.29 -48.18 -37.94
C GLU A 633 42.25 -48.03 -36.80
N LYS A 634 41.85 -49.13 -36.13
CA LYS A 634 40.67 -49.15 -35.24
C LYS A 634 40.81 -49.87 -33.91
N VAL A 635 41.65 -50.89 -33.81
CA VAL A 635 41.79 -51.69 -32.58
C VAL A 635 43.21 -51.56 -32.05
N SER A 636 43.39 -50.90 -30.90
CA SER A 636 44.69 -50.77 -30.24
C SER A 636 44.80 -51.61 -28.96
N PHE A 637 45.96 -52.22 -28.74
CA PHE A 637 46.29 -52.96 -27.51
C PHE A 637 47.80 -52.98 -27.24
N THR A 638 48.20 -53.11 -25.98
CA THR A 638 49.61 -53.10 -25.55
C THR A 638 50.21 -54.51 -25.59
N LEU A 639 51.44 -54.64 -26.12
CA LEU A 639 52.20 -55.90 -26.11
C LEU A 639 52.88 -56.15 -24.77
N THR A 640 53.06 -57.43 -24.42
CA THR A 640 53.78 -57.84 -23.21
C THR A 640 55.26 -58.08 -23.51
N LYS A 641 56.15 -57.43 -22.76
CA LYS A 641 57.62 -57.60 -22.86
C LYS A 641 58.06 -58.97 -22.34
N ASN A 642 58.64 -59.78 -23.20
CA ASN A 642 59.14 -61.13 -22.93
C ASN A 642 60.62 -61.24 -23.31
N SER A 643 61.50 -61.02 -22.34
CA SER A 643 62.96 -60.98 -22.49
C SER A 643 63.43 -59.89 -23.46
N GLU A 644 63.72 -60.24 -24.71
CA GLU A 644 64.31 -59.35 -25.73
C GLU A 644 63.26 -58.79 -26.72
N TYR A 645 62.00 -59.24 -26.63
CA TYR A 645 60.93 -58.87 -27.56
C TYR A 645 59.62 -58.50 -26.85
N TYR A 646 58.80 -57.72 -27.52
CA TYR A 646 57.40 -57.46 -27.16
C TYR A 646 56.49 -58.40 -27.94
N THR A 647 55.49 -59.00 -27.29
CA THR A 647 54.67 -60.08 -27.86
C THR A 647 53.20 -59.98 -27.50
N GLY A 648 52.35 -60.49 -28.39
CA GLY A 648 50.90 -60.60 -28.21
C GLY A 648 50.29 -61.62 -29.17
N THR A 649 48.98 -61.81 -29.11
CA THR A 649 48.24 -62.68 -30.03
C THR A 649 46.94 -62.01 -30.42
N LEU A 650 46.71 -61.88 -31.73
CA LEU A 650 45.44 -61.46 -32.29
C LEU A 650 44.51 -62.67 -32.39
N THR A 651 43.27 -62.51 -31.94
CA THR A 651 42.20 -63.52 -32.03
C THR A 651 40.96 -62.93 -32.69
N ASP A 652 40.01 -63.80 -33.07
CA ASP A 652 38.69 -63.41 -33.57
C ASP A 652 38.71 -62.50 -34.83
N LEU A 653 39.76 -62.63 -35.64
CA LEU A 653 39.93 -61.87 -36.88
C LEU A 653 38.95 -62.32 -37.97
N SER A 654 38.59 -61.40 -38.87
CA SER A 654 37.81 -61.69 -40.07
C SER A 654 38.67 -62.35 -41.16
N TYR A 655 38.05 -63.06 -42.10
CA TYR A 655 38.74 -63.53 -43.30
C TYR A 655 39.05 -62.38 -44.26
N GLY A 656 40.29 -62.34 -44.78
CA GLY A 656 40.78 -61.30 -45.69
C GLY A 656 42.13 -60.69 -45.25
N ILE A 657 42.56 -59.65 -45.97
CA ILE A 657 43.83 -58.95 -45.73
C ILE A 657 43.65 -57.92 -44.62
N HIS A 658 44.54 -57.97 -43.63
CA HIS A 658 44.60 -57.09 -42.46
C HIS A 658 45.89 -56.26 -42.46
N THR A 659 45.85 -55.07 -41.87
CA THR A 659 46.99 -54.15 -41.74
C THR A 659 47.36 -53.95 -40.29
N LEU A 660 48.62 -54.21 -39.96
CA LEU A 660 49.18 -54.07 -38.62
C LEU A 660 50.12 -52.86 -38.58
N ARG A 661 49.93 -51.97 -37.60
CA ARG A 661 50.84 -50.85 -37.31
C ARG A 661 51.34 -50.94 -35.87
N VAL A 662 52.59 -50.55 -35.63
CA VAL A 662 53.20 -50.60 -34.29
C VAL A 662 53.75 -49.24 -33.87
N TYR A 663 53.48 -48.90 -32.61
CA TYR A 663 53.93 -47.71 -31.90
C TYR A 663 54.70 -48.12 -30.65
N ALA A 664 55.82 -47.47 -30.36
CA ALA A 664 56.60 -47.58 -29.13
C ALA A 664 56.86 -46.18 -28.56
N GLU A 665 56.87 -46.12 -27.24
CA GLU A 665 56.89 -44.91 -26.41
C GLU A 665 57.92 -45.12 -25.30
N ASP A 666 58.83 -44.18 -25.11
CA ASP A 666 59.85 -44.21 -24.05
C ASP A 666 59.29 -43.68 -22.70
N ASN A 667 60.12 -43.55 -21.65
CA ASN A 667 59.66 -43.00 -20.36
C ASN A 667 59.62 -41.46 -20.35
N GLU A 668 60.00 -40.83 -21.45
CA GLU A 668 60.15 -39.39 -21.65
C GLU A 668 59.07 -38.83 -22.62
N GLU A 669 58.11 -39.68 -23.03
CA GLU A 669 56.95 -39.43 -23.89
C GLU A 669 57.27 -39.23 -25.40
N ASN A 670 58.45 -39.63 -25.88
CA ASN A 670 58.78 -39.67 -27.31
C ASN A 670 58.21 -40.93 -28.00
N ILE A 671 57.66 -40.77 -29.21
CA ILE A 671 56.96 -41.86 -29.95
C ILE A 671 57.57 -42.05 -31.35
N ASN A 672 57.82 -43.30 -31.75
CA ASN A 672 58.41 -43.63 -33.06
C ASN A 672 57.49 -43.29 -34.25
N SER A 673 58.10 -43.12 -35.43
CA SER A 673 57.36 -43.00 -36.70
C SER A 673 56.86 -44.36 -37.20
N ASP A 674 55.58 -44.41 -37.61
CA ASP A 674 54.79 -45.55 -38.10
C ASP A 674 55.57 -46.71 -38.79
N GLU A 675 55.68 -47.88 -38.11
CA GLU A 675 56.05 -49.16 -38.76
C GLU A 675 54.79 -49.97 -39.11
N VAL A 676 54.70 -50.50 -40.34
CA VAL A 676 53.46 -51.07 -40.91
C VAL A 676 53.69 -52.30 -41.80
N ILE A 677 52.89 -53.35 -41.61
CA ILE A 677 52.86 -54.57 -42.44
C ILE A 677 51.43 -55.04 -42.77
N GLN A 678 51.29 -56.01 -43.68
CA GLN A 678 50.02 -56.65 -44.04
C GLN A 678 50.14 -58.18 -44.08
N PHE A 679 49.08 -58.87 -43.64
CA PHE A 679 48.94 -60.34 -43.62
C PHE A 679 47.49 -60.73 -43.99
N GLU A 680 47.22 -62.01 -44.29
CA GLU A 680 45.89 -62.50 -44.70
C GLU A 680 45.36 -63.62 -43.79
N ILE A 681 44.05 -63.66 -43.58
CA ILE A 681 43.33 -64.72 -42.86
C ILE A 681 42.49 -65.54 -43.86
N GLU A 682 42.84 -66.81 -44.05
CA GLU A 682 42.27 -67.68 -45.10
C GLU A 682 40.97 -68.38 -44.66
N VAL A 683 40.03 -68.52 -45.61
CA VAL A 683 38.72 -69.18 -45.36
C VAL A 683 38.87 -70.71 -45.38
N PRO A 684 38.46 -71.45 -44.33
CA PRO A 684 38.63 -72.90 -44.26
C PRO A 684 37.82 -73.69 -45.32
N ASP A 685 38.49 -74.60 -46.04
CA ASP A 685 37.94 -75.37 -47.17
C ASP A 685 37.05 -76.57 -46.73
N TYR A 686 35.73 -76.34 -46.68
CA TYR A 686 34.72 -77.35 -46.34
C TYR A 686 34.18 -78.11 -47.56
N SER A 687 34.88 -79.18 -47.98
CA SER A 687 34.36 -80.10 -49.01
C SER A 687 33.27 -81.07 -48.48
N TYR A 688 32.13 -81.14 -49.19
CA TYR A 688 30.84 -81.61 -48.63
C TYR A 688 30.26 -82.87 -49.31
N THR A 689 29.65 -83.81 -48.57
CA THR A 689 28.83 -84.91 -49.16
C THR A 689 27.51 -85.24 -48.41
N LYS A 690 26.40 -84.97 -49.11
CA LYS A 690 24.96 -85.35 -48.96
C LYS A 690 24.62 -86.79 -48.47
N PRO A 691 23.32 -87.14 -48.21
CA PRO A 691 22.18 -86.41 -47.59
C PRO A 691 21.22 -87.33 -46.75
N THR A 692 20.03 -86.87 -46.30
CA THR A 692 18.67 -87.36 -46.72
C THR A 692 17.48 -86.84 -45.89
N THR A 693 16.36 -86.54 -46.58
CA THR A 693 14.92 -86.56 -46.17
C THR A 693 14.45 -85.81 -44.91
N ASP A 694 13.56 -84.81 -44.97
CA ASP A 694 12.15 -84.75 -45.50
C ASP A 694 11.13 -85.42 -44.55
N ASP A 695 10.22 -84.66 -43.90
CA ASP A 695 8.83 -84.44 -44.41
C ASP A 695 7.83 -83.74 -43.42
N ILE A 696 7.04 -82.78 -43.95
CA ILE A 696 5.58 -82.57 -43.77
C ILE A 696 4.94 -81.92 -42.49
N GLN A 697 4.34 -80.73 -42.73
CA GLN A 697 3.09 -80.12 -42.17
C GLN A 697 2.98 -79.65 -40.70
N GLU A 698 2.18 -78.64 -40.29
CA GLU A 698 1.41 -77.46 -40.83
C GLU A 698 0.24 -77.16 -39.84
N PRO A 699 -0.51 -76.04 -39.92
CA PRO A 699 -0.31 -74.73 -40.58
C PRO A 699 -0.16 -73.64 -39.47
N ALA A 700 -0.76 -72.43 -39.35
CA ALA A 700 -1.57 -71.42 -40.08
C ALA A 700 -1.53 -70.13 -39.21
N GLU A 701 -1.78 -68.86 -39.59
CA GLU A 701 -1.78 -68.02 -40.82
C GLU A 701 -1.43 -66.57 -40.29
N THR A 702 -1.87 -65.35 -40.62
CA THR A 702 -2.80 -64.63 -41.55
C THR A 702 -2.31 -63.15 -41.62
N SER A 703 -2.49 -62.31 -42.65
CA SER A 703 -2.71 -62.52 -44.10
C SER A 703 -2.69 -61.18 -44.89
N ASN A 704 -1.78 -61.08 -45.88
CA ASN A 704 -1.99 -60.47 -47.23
C ASN A 704 -1.87 -58.91 -47.51
N PRO A 705 -1.64 -58.51 -48.80
CA PRO A 705 -0.76 -57.39 -49.23
C PRO A 705 -1.50 -56.32 -50.14
N GLU A 706 -1.05 -55.70 -51.27
CA GLU A 706 0.00 -55.91 -52.30
C GLU A 706 0.18 -54.73 -53.31
N ASN A 707 1.40 -54.54 -53.87
CA ASN A 707 1.72 -54.02 -55.24
C ASN A 707 1.43 -52.51 -55.62
N LYS A 708 2.08 -51.79 -56.58
CA LYS A 708 3.27 -52.00 -57.48
C LYS A 708 3.74 -50.73 -58.29
N THR A 709 5.06 -50.53 -58.53
CA THR A 709 5.75 -49.75 -59.65
C THR A 709 5.48 -48.22 -59.82
N THR A 710 6.35 -47.31 -60.34
CA THR A 710 7.36 -47.30 -61.46
C THR A 710 8.48 -46.21 -61.35
N ASP A 711 9.67 -46.46 -61.96
CA ASP A 711 10.65 -45.60 -62.68
C ASP A 711 11.22 -44.22 -62.19
N THR A 712 12.46 -43.90 -62.63
CA THR A 712 13.26 -42.65 -62.41
C THR A 712 13.55 -41.89 -63.73
N PRO A 713 14.11 -40.66 -63.72
CA PRO A 713 15.53 -40.51 -64.17
C PRO A 713 16.37 -39.26 -63.72
N LEU A 714 17.68 -39.48 -63.48
CA LEU A 714 18.85 -38.59 -63.79
C LEU A 714 18.97 -37.18 -63.10
N ASN A 715 20.15 -36.54 -62.95
CA ASN A 715 21.45 -36.71 -63.65
C ASN A 715 22.72 -36.26 -62.85
N ASN A 716 23.83 -36.98 -63.07
CA ASN A 716 25.28 -36.64 -63.01
C ASN A 716 26.05 -36.03 -61.81
N GLU A 717 27.20 -36.70 -61.61
CA GLU A 717 28.42 -36.47 -60.82
C GLU A 717 29.42 -35.41 -61.37
N THR A 718 30.56 -35.26 -60.66
CA THR A 718 31.95 -34.86 -61.08
C THR A 718 32.42 -33.38 -61.09
N GLY A 719 33.72 -33.21 -60.80
CA GLY A 719 34.55 -31.98 -60.97
C GLY A 719 34.87 -31.27 -59.64
N GLU A 720 36.07 -31.31 -59.03
CA GLU A 720 37.44 -30.86 -59.43
C GLU A 720 37.79 -29.39 -59.07
N ILE A 721 38.72 -29.26 -58.10
CA ILE A 721 39.95 -28.43 -58.11
C ILE A 721 39.84 -26.87 -58.00
N THR A 722 40.89 -26.34 -57.36
CA THR A 722 41.36 -24.96 -57.08
C THR A 722 41.48 -24.05 -58.35
N PRO A 723 41.84 -22.72 -58.32
CA PRO A 723 42.79 -22.07 -57.37
C PRO A 723 42.74 -20.53 -57.11
N ASN A 724 43.70 -20.08 -56.26
CA ASN A 724 44.52 -18.84 -56.30
C ASN A 724 43.83 -17.45 -56.42
N GLU A 725 44.47 -16.28 -56.24
CA GLU A 725 45.88 -15.83 -56.04
C GLU A 725 45.81 -14.52 -55.17
N SER A 726 46.84 -13.81 -54.69
CA SER A 726 48.29 -13.79 -54.95
C SER A 726 49.09 -13.17 -53.78
N GLU A 727 50.19 -13.81 -53.41
CA GLU A 727 51.57 -13.26 -53.30
C GLU A 727 51.90 -11.86 -52.73
N ASN A 728 52.94 -11.85 -51.86
CA ASN A 728 54.17 -11.02 -51.87
C ASN A 728 54.14 -9.48 -51.64
N GLU A 729 55.22 -8.84 -51.15
CA GLU A 729 56.37 -9.24 -50.28
C GLU A 729 57.20 -7.97 -49.96
N SER A 730 57.85 -7.91 -48.78
CA SER A 730 58.93 -6.93 -48.44
C SER A 730 58.50 -5.45 -48.38
N ASN A 731 59.24 -4.45 -47.86
CA ASN A 731 60.43 -4.29 -47.00
C ASN A 731 60.25 -2.87 -46.36
N GLY A 732 60.87 -2.46 -45.26
CA GLY A 732 61.94 -3.00 -44.41
C GLY A 732 62.64 -1.83 -43.69
N GLU A 733 63.52 -2.12 -42.71
CA GLU A 733 64.39 -1.15 -41.99
C GLU A 733 63.72 -0.07 -41.10
N ILE A 734 64.40 0.58 -40.14
CA ILE A 734 65.16 0.11 -38.96
C ILE A 734 65.57 1.35 -38.09
N GLU A 735 65.45 1.23 -36.76
CA GLU A 735 66.14 1.98 -35.69
C GLU A 735 65.99 3.52 -35.43
N ASN A 736 65.82 3.80 -34.12
CA ASN A 736 66.54 4.77 -33.24
C ASN A 736 66.59 6.29 -33.50
N ASN A 737 66.08 7.06 -32.51
CA ASN A 737 66.83 8.00 -31.62
C ASN A 737 65.82 8.88 -30.83
N THR A 738 65.72 8.84 -29.49
CA THR A 738 66.59 9.34 -28.38
C THR A 738 66.47 10.84 -28.02
N ASP A 739 66.67 11.09 -26.71
CA ASP A 739 67.08 12.31 -26.00
C ASP A 739 66.13 13.51 -25.78
N GLU A 740 65.73 13.62 -24.50
CA GLU A 740 65.91 14.75 -23.58
C GLU A 740 66.13 16.20 -24.10
N SER A 741 65.38 17.15 -23.52
CA SER A 741 65.90 18.27 -22.68
C SER A 741 64.74 19.24 -22.33
N GLN A 742 64.42 19.56 -21.06
CA GLN A 742 65.17 20.23 -19.97
C GLN A 742 65.10 21.78 -20.00
N ASN A 743 65.09 22.38 -18.80
CA ASN A 743 65.17 23.82 -18.45
C ASN A 743 63.96 24.74 -18.71
N SER A 744 63.70 25.79 -17.90
CA SER A 744 64.43 26.27 -16.69
C SER A 744 63.56 27.02 -15.65
N GLU A 745 64.03 26.95 -14.39
CA GLU A 745 64.08 27.92 -13.26
C GLU A 745 63.77 29.42 -13.56
N THR A 746 63.45 30.35 -12.63
CA THR A 746 63.68 30.57 -11.16
C THR A 746 62.53 31.45 -10.59
N GLN A 747 62.06 31.42 -9.33
CA GLN A 747 62.62 31.60 -7.95
C GLN A 747 62.81 33.07 -7.42
N ASN A 748 62.24 33.34 -6.23
CA ASN A 748 62.63 34.29 -5.13
C ASN A 748 62.10 35.76 -4.98
N ASN A 749 61.30 35.95 -3.91
CA ASN A 749 61.44 36.89 -2.75
C ASN A 749 61.03 38.40 -2.70
N THR A 750 60.30 38.70 -1.59
CA THR A 750 60.39 39.82 -0.58
C THR A 750 59.83 41.25 -0.82
N ASP A 751 58.93 41.63 0.11
CA ASP A 751 58.77 42.89 0.91
C ASP A 751 58.46 44.24 0.19
N ALA A 752 57.73 45.23 0.77
CA ALA A 752 57.12 45.50 2.10
C ALA A 752 55.74 46.25 1.90
N GLU A 753 55.03 46.96 2.80
CA GLU A 753 55.21 47.56 4.15
C GLU A 753 53.90 47.57 5.01
N ASP A 754 54.07 47.74 6.34
CA ASP A 754 53.21 48.27 7.44
C ASP A 754 52.10 49.32 7.10
N GLU A 755 51.08 49.66 7.93
CA GLU A 755 50.72 49.45 9.38
C GLU A 755 49.20 49.08 9.52
N GLY A 756 48.55 48.73 10.66
CA GLY A 756 48.96 48.43 12.05
C GLY A 756 47.83 48.54 13.13
N ASN A 757 47.67 47.50 13.97
CA ASN A 757 47.14 47.45 15.37
C ASN A 757 45.67 47.78 15.83
N ILE A 758 44.98 46.74 16.33
CA ILE A 758 44.45 46.54 17.73
C ILE A 758 43.12 47.19 18.28
N SER A 759 42.40 46.36 19.06
CA SER A 759 41.48 46.59 20.23
C SER A 759 39.93 46.74 20.09
N ASP A 760 39.26 45.70 20.60
CA ASP A 760 38.30 45.65 21.74
C ASP A 760 36.83 46.15 21.70
N ASN A 761 36.04 45.41 22.50
CA ASN A 761 34.60 45.43 22.86
C ASN A 761 34.34 46.49 24.00
N PRO A 762 33.19 46.58 24.73
CA PRO A 762 31.86 45.92 24.62
C PRO A 762 30.61 46.81 24.91
N SER A 763 29.40 46.19 24.94
CA SER A 763 28.25 46.50 25.85
C SER A 763 27.47 47.83 25.61
N GLU A 764 26.22 48.07 26.08
CA GLU A 764 25.16 47.27 26.73
C GLU A 764 23.80 48.03 26.70
N ASN A 765 22.74 47.43 27.28
CA ASN A 765 21.55 48.07 27.90
C ASN A 765 20.44 48.71 27.01
N ASP A 766 19.17 48.82 27.47
CA ASP A 766 18.39 48.10 28.52
C ASP A 766 16.91 48.60 28.47
N SER A 767 15.97 47.81 29.01
CA SER A 767 14.67 48.23 29.58
C SER A 767 13.55 48.76 28.64
N SER A 768 12.25 48.75 29.00
CA SER A 768 11.37 47.86 29.79
C SER A 768 9.92 48.44 29.83
N VAL A 769 8.96 47.71 30.43
CA VAL A 769 7.67 48.20 31.00
C VAL A 769 6.48 48.45 30.04
N GLU A 770 5.46 47.60 30.17
CA GLU A 770 4.03 47.80 29.85
C GLU A 770 3.27 48.36 31.10
N PRO A 771 1.93 48.28 31.27
CA PRO A 771 0.77 48.31 30.35
C PRO A 771 -0.27 49.40 30.80
N GLU A 772 -1.57 49.10 30.69
CA GLU A 772 -2.74 49.60 31.47
C GLU A 772 -3.62 50.76 30.92
N ASP A 773 -4.72 50.33 30.27
CA ASP A 773 -6.12 50.51 30.73
C ASP A 773 -6.97 51.77 30.41
N SER A 774 -8.27 51.47 30.19
CA SER A 774 -9.47 52.33 30.16
C SER A 774 -9.63 53.33 28.99
N GLY A 775 -10.85 53.57 28.48
CA GLY A 775 -12.15 52.96 28.79
C GLY A 775 -13.34 53.89 28.46
N SER A 776 -14.57 53.41 28.72
CA SER A 776 -15.86 54.14 28.61
C SER A 776 -16.39 54.44 27.20
N ALA A 777 -17.68 54.14 27.01
CA ALA A 777 -18.50 54.58 25.88
C ALA A 777 -19.21 55.91 26.16
N ASP A 778 -19.83 56.50 25.13
CA ASP A 778 -21.16 57.14 25.23
C ASP A 778 -21.91 57.05 23.89
N SER A 779 -23.22 57.23 23.97
CA SER A 779 -24.24 57.25 22.92
C SER A 779 -24.26 58.52 22.07
N GLY A 780 -24.96 58.49 20.92
CA GLY A 780 -25.06 59.64 20.02
C GLY A 780 -25.94 59.43 18.78
N ASP A 781 -27.22 59.10 18.96
CA ASP A 781 -28.20 59.10 17.87
C ASP A 781 -28.61 60.53 17.47
N THR A 782 -28.43 60.86 16.20
CA THR A 782 -29.32 61.80 15.47
C THR A 782 -29.37 61.43 13.98
N SER A 783 -30.54 61.04 13.49
CA SER A 783 -30.89 61.19 12.07
C SER A 783 -31.02 62.67 11.68
N ASP A 784 -30.68 63.03 10.45
CA ASP A 784 -31.50 63.95 9.67
C ASP A 784 -31.23 63.80 8.16
N THR A 785 -32.30 63.71 7.38
CA THR A 785 -32.31 63.78 5.91
C THR A 785 -32.67 65.18 5.46
N GLU A 786 -32.20 65.63 4.30
CA GLU A 786 -32.97 66.40 3.30
C GLU A 786 -32.10 66.60 2.04
N THR A 787 -32.74 66.86 0.90
CA THR A 787 -32.12 67.01 -0.43
C THR A 787 -32.22 68.45 -0.92
N ASP A 788 -31.27 68.96 -1.73
CA ASP A 788 -31.63 69.42 -3.09
C ASP A 788 -30.48 69.85 -4.04
N SER A 789 -30.64 69.40 -5.29
CA SER A 789 -30.42 70.05 -6.59
C SER A 789 -29.23 70.99 -6.94
N ASN A 790 -28.58 70.61 -8.05
CA ASN A 790 -28.22 71.42 -9.24
C ASN A 790 -27.19 72.58 -9.19
N ASP A 791 -26.15 72.46 -10.04
CA ASP A 791 -25.99 73.42 -11.15
C ASP A 791 -25.20 72.83 -12.35
N GLU A 792 -25.44 73.46 -13.50
CA GLU A 792 -25.17 73.12 -14.90
C GLU A 792 -23.70 73.13 -15.40
N VAL A 793 -23.45 72.49 -16.56
CA VAL A 793 -22.86 73.02 -17.84
C VAL A 793 -22.26 71.87 -18.69
N ALA A 794 -22.26 71.99 -20.02
CA ALA A 794 -21.69 71.01 -20.97
C ALA A 794 -21.01 71.62 -22.21
N GLU A 795 -19.87 71.04 -22.62
CA GLU A 795 -19.23 71.00 -23.95
C GLU A 795 -18.58 69.59 -24.05
N ASP A 796 -18.68 68.76 -25.10
CA ASP A 796 -18.28 68.89 -26.53
C ASP A 796 -16.74 68.98 -26.69
N SER A 797 -16.02 68.23 -27.55
CA SER A 797 -16.32 67.31 -28.69
C SER A 797 -15.20 66.23 -28.83
N GLY A 798 -15.32 65.21 -29.71
CA GLY A 798 -14.20 64.24 -29.90
C GLY A 798 -14.30 63.01 -30.84
N ASP A 799 -14.79 63.14 -32.08
CA ASP A 799 -14.52 62.27 -33.27
C ASP A 799 -14.87 60.75 -33.34
N ASN A 800 -15.11 60.31 -34.59
CA ASN A 800 -15.39 58.96 -35.12
C ASN A 800 -14.87 58.93 -36.59
N PRO A 801 -14.27 57.84 -37.14
CA PRO A 801 -15.00 56.71 -37.79
C PRO A 801 -14.32 55.33 -37.54
N SER A 802 -14.78 54.15 -38.01
CA SER A 802 -15.75 53.73 -39.05
C SER A 802 -16.52 52.46 -38.59
N GLU A 803 -17.76 52.11 -39.02
CA GLU A 803 -18.24 51.74 -40.37
C GLU A 803 -17.44 50.60 -41.03
N THR A 804 -17.98 49.50 -41.59
CA THR A 804 -19.35 48.91 -41.78
C THR A 804 -19.26 47.36 -41.59
N GLY A 805 -20.29 46.50 -41.62
CA GLY A 805 -21.73 46.60 -41.91
C GLY A 805 -22.17 45.73 -43.11
N ASP A 806 -23.30 45.02 -42.94
CA ASP A 806 -24.09 44.22 -43.92
C ASP A 806 -23.66 42.75 -44.21
N ALA A 807 -24.59 41.95 -44.74
CA ALA A 807 -24.54 40.49 -44.86
C ALA A 807 -24.89 39.96 -46.27
N THR A 808 -24.37 38.78 -46.66
CA THR A 808 -25.04 37.80 -47.58
C THR A 808 -24.16 36.56 -47.85
N GLY A 809 -24.80 35.39 -47.94
CA GLY A 809 -24.57 34.47 -49.08
C GLY A 809 -23.54 33.34 -48.97
N GLU A 810 -24.06 32.12 -49.15
CA GLU A 810 -23.47 30.97 -49.88
C GLU A 810 -22.28 30.18 -49.28
N GLU A 811 -22.50 28.86 -49.19
CA GLU A 811 -21.53 27.74 -49.21
C GLU A 811 -20.51 27.86 -50.38
N PRO A 812 -19.32 27.20 -50.37
CA PRO A 812 -19.26 25.72 -50.21
C PRO A 812 -17.97 25.03 -49.68
N THR A 813 -18.17 23.80 -49.17
CA THR A 813 -17.39 22.54 -49.36
C THR A 813 -15.87 22.39 -49.12
N GLU A 814 -15.53 21.19 -48.59
CA GLU A 814 -14.22 20.48 -48.55
C GLU A 814 -13.11 21.09 -47.63
N THR A 815 -12.14 20.34 -47.07
CA THR A 815 -11.60 18.98 -47.34
C THR A 815 -11.27 18.21 -46.04
N SER A 816 -11.10 16.88 -46.13
CA SER A 816 -10.57 16.00 -45.07
C SER A 816 -9.10 16.31 -44.66
N PRO A 817 -8.54 15.57 -43.69
CA PRO A 817 -7.67 14.48 -44.14
C PRO A 817 -7.88 13.12 -43.45
N ASP A 818 -8.38 12.20 -44.27
CA ASP A 818 -7.99 10.79 -44.41
C ASP A 818 -6.45 10.56 -44.24
N ASP A 819 -5.90 9.37 -43.95
CA ASP A 819 -6.50 8.03 -43.95
C ASP A 819 -5.67 6.95 -43.19
N GLU A 820 -6.25 5.74 -43.08
CA GLU A 820 -5.71 4.37 -42.81
C GLU A 820 -4.26 4.15 -42.25
N THR A 821 -4.04 3.17 -41.36
CA THR A 821 -3.87 1.72 -41.69
C THR A 821 -3.51 0.93 -40.41
N GLN A 822 -3.65 -0.40 -40.25
CA GLN A 822 -4.50 -1.47 -40.81
C GLN A 822 -4.25 -2.75 -39.96
N SER A 823 -5.02 -3.84 -40.17
CA SER A 823 -4.93 -5.18 -39.55
C SER A 823 -5.22 -5.28 -38.03
N SER A 824 -6.10 -6.14 -37.46
CA SER A 824 -6.79 -7.40 -37.82
C SER A 824 -6.20 -8.67 -37.16
N ASP A 825 -6.99 -9.23 -36.22
CA ASP A 825 -7.39 -10.65 -36.12
C ASP A 825 -6.30 -11.72 -35.75
N GLU A 826 -6.58 -12.82 -35.01
CA GLU A 826 -7.83 -13.31 -34.40
C GLU A 826 -7.56 -14.27 -33.20
N THR A 827 -8.37 -14.15 -32.13
CA THR A 827 -8.93 -15.19 -31.20
C THR A 827 -8.18 -16.45 -30.72
N GLY A 828 -8.42 -16.78 -29.43
CA GLY A 828 -8.56 -18.15 -28.89
C GLY A 828 -7.39 -18.68 -28.03
N GLU A 829 -7.56 -19.63 -27.09
CA GLU A 829 -8.78 -20.17 -26.43
C GLU A 829 -8.34 -21.05 -25.21
N SER A 830 -9.27 -21.39 -24.31
CA SER A 830 -9.18 -22.45 -23.26
C SER A 830 -8.15 -22.28 -22.11
N GLU A 831 -8.16 -23.10 -21.03
CA GLU A 831 -9.20 -23.48 -20.03
C GLU A 831 -8.47 -24.35 -18.94
N THR A 832 -9.18 -24.82 -17.89
CA THR A 832 -8.76 -25.85 -16.89
C THR A 832 -7.62 -25.52 -15.88
N SER A 833 -7.53 -26.13 -14.69
CA SER A 833 -8.53 -26.67 -13.72
C SER A 833 -7.84 -27.09 -12.39
N ASP A 834 -8.63 -27.39 -11.35
CA ASP A 834 -8.38 -28.34 -10.22
C ASP A 834 -7.23 -28.07 -9.18
N ASP A 835 -7.22 -28.58 -7.94
CA ASP A 835 -8.24 -28.93 -6.90
C ASP A 835 -7.50 -29.23 -5.55
N GLU A 836 -8.17 -29.81 -4.54
CA GLU A 836 -7.71 -30.31 -3.20
C GLU A 836 -7.58 -29.25 -2.07
N GLN A 837 -8.38 -29.24 -0.97
CA GLN A 837 -8.54 -30.18 0.19
C GLN A 837 -7.32 -30.22 1.14
N SER A 838 -7.37 -30.23 2.49
CA SER A 838 -8.40 -30.33 3.56
C SER A 838 -7.76 -29.79 4.90
N ASP A 839 -8.27 -29.83 6.15
CA ASP A 839 -9.45 -30.45 6.82
C ASP A 839 -9.81 -29.68 8.14
N VAL A 840 -10.87 -30.08 8.86
CA VAL A 840 -11.42 -29.45 10.11
C VAL A 840 -11.98 -30.57 11.04
N PRO A 841 -12.16 -30.45 12.40
CA PRO A 841 -11.63 -29.56 13.46
C PRO A 841 -10.93 -30.37 14.61
N SER A 842 -10.64 -29.74 15.76
CA SER A 842 -10.97 -30.33 17.08
C SER A 842 -10.82 -29.37 18.28
N GLU A 843 -11.80 -29.37 19.19
CA GLU A 843 -11.64 -28.91 20.58
C GLU A 843 -11.19 -30.07 21.49
N THR A 844 -10.52 -29.76 22.61
CA THR A 844 -10.49 -30.63 23.80
C THR A 844 -10.40 -29.79 25.08
N GLU A 845 -11.29 -30.04 26.04
CA GLU A 845 -11.11 -29.64 27.44
C GLU A 845 -9.91 -30.39 28.07
N ASP A 846 -9.25 -29.79 29.06
CA ASP A 846 -9.15 -30.42 30.38
C ASP A 846 -8.94 -29.34 31.48
N THR A 847 -8.94 -29.77 32.75
CA THR A 847 -9.20 -28.97 33.93
C THR A 847 -8.08 -29.09 34.99
N THR A 848 -7.85 -28.02 35.76
CA THR A 848 -7.24 -27.91 37.12
C THR A 848 -6.80 -26.46 37.35
N GLY A 849 -6.64 -25.92 38.57
CA GLY A 849 -6.88 -26.47 39.92
C GLY A 849 -6.13 -25.63 40.98
N ASP A 850 -6.71 -25.50 42.19
CA ASP A 850 -6.26 -24.70 43.36
C ASP A 850 -6.21 -23.16 43.13
N GLU A 851 -6.66 -22.26 44.00
CA GLU A 851 -6.67 -22.12 45.49
C GLU A 851 -5.37 -21.60 46.14
N SER A 852 -5.23 -20.27 46.22
CA SER A 852 -4.82 -19.50 47.44
C SER A 852 -4.89 -17.99 47.13
N SER A 853 -5.62 -17.09 47.81
CA SER A 853 -5.89 -16.85 49.25
C SER A 853 -4.80 -16.07 49.99
N ASP A 854 -5.23 -15.07 50.78
CA ASP A 854 -4.47 -14.23 51.73
C ASP A 854 -3.38 -13.33 51.09
N THR A 855 -3.51 -12.00 51.06
CA THR A 855 -3.73 -11.01 52.13
C THR A 855 -2.68 -11.01 53.23
N THR A 856 -1.97 -9.88 53.42
CA THR A 856 -1.98 -9.05 54.65
C THR A 856 -0.85 -8.02 54.67
N SER A 857 -1.09 -6.89 55.34
CA SER A 857 -0.13 -6.06 56.10
C SER A 857 1.05 -5.36 55.38
N ASP A 858 1.53 -4.20 55.84
CA ASP A 858 1.02 -3.17 56.76
C ASP A 858 1.92 -1.91 56.61
N ASP A 859 1.41 -0.74 57.01
CA ASP A 859 2.10 0.41 57.65
C ASP A 859 3.46 1.00 57.13
N ASN A 860 3.82 2.27 57.35
CA ASN A 860 3.11 3.51 57.73
C ASN A 860 4.13 4.66 57.89
N SER A 861 4.05 5.71 57.06
CA SER A 861 4.46 7.09 57.39
C SER A 861 4.06 8.06 56.27
N GLY A 862 3.63 9.31 56.52
CA GLY A 862 3.44 9.98 57.81
C GLY A 862 3.93 11.44 57.80
N GLY A 863 3.19 12.36 57.18
CA GLY A 863 3.52 13.79 57.11
C GLY A 863 2.28 14.69 57.14
N LYS A 864 2.29 15.75 57.97
CA LYS A 864 1.17 16.67 58.21
C LYS A 864 1.48 18.11 57.82
N SER A 865 0.51 18.78 57.21
CA SER A 865 0.07 20.15 57.54
C SER A 865 -1.23 20.46 56.76
N GLU A 866 -2.41 20.43 57.35
CA GLU A 866 -3.02 21.51 58.15
C GLU A 866 -3.24 22.84 57.39
N SER A 867 -4.41 22.98 56.74
CA SER A 867 -5.42 23.96 57.20
C SER A 867 -6.78 23.85 56.47
N ASN A 868 -7.86 23.77 57.27
CA ASN A 868 -9.11 24.55 57.25
C ASN A 868 -9.61 25.21 55.93
N SER A 869 -10.92 25.30 55.66
CA SER A 869 -12.09 25.21 56.56
C SER A 869 -13.42 24.92 55.81
N GLU A 870 -14.33 24.20 56.48
CA GLU A 870 -15.78 24.48 56.63
C GLU A 870 -16.66 24.63 55.36
N THR A 871 -17.87 24.06 55.25
CA THR A 871 -18.68 23.17 56.12
C THR A 871 -19.93 22.71 55.33
N GLU A 872 -20.49 21.53 55.71
CA GLU A 872 -21.95 21.23 55.82
C GLU A 872 -22.87 21.36 54.55
N ASP A 873 -23.82 20.45 54.29
CA ASP A 873 -24.09 19.15 54.90
C ASP A 873 -25.09 18.31 54.06
N SER A 874 -25.01 16.98 54.20
CA SER A 874 -26.14 16.02 54.22
C SER A 874 -27.04 15.83 52.96
N GLU A 875 -27.63 14.66 52.70
CA GLU A 875 -27.46 13.27 53.19
C GLU A 875 -28.28 12.33 52.28
N THR A 876 -27.82 11.08 52.05
CA THR A 876 -28.59 9.84 51.68
C THR A 876 -29.53 9.87 50.45
N SER A 877 -29.69 8.82 49.64
CA SER A 877 -29.48 7.37 49.79
C SER A 877 -29.06 6.77 48.42
N ASP A 878 -28.35 5.66 48.30
CA ASP A 878 -28.79 4.25 48.49
C ASP A 878 -30.16 3.97 47.79
N ASP A 879 -30.36 2.98 46.92
CA ASP A 879 -29.80 1.61 46.86
C ASP A 879 -29.82 0.97 45.44
N GLU A 880 -29.23 -0.22 45.31
CA GLU A 880 -29.47 -1.36 44.36
C GLU A 880 -30.22 -1.07 43.01
N SER A 881 -29.61 -1.24 41.82
CA SER A 881 -29.14 -2.46 41.13
C SER A 881 -30.23 -3.47 40.68
N SER A 882 -30.31 -3.75 39.37
CA SER A 882 -30.58 -5.09 38.82
C SER A 882 -30.55 -5.13 37.28
N ASP A 883 -29.72 -6.00 36.70
CA ASP A 883 -29.97 -6.60 35.39
C ASP A 883 -31.15 -7.58 35.46
N SER A 884 -31.90 -7.72 34.37
CA SER A 884 -32.55 -9.00 34.04
C SER A 884 -32.99 -9.08 32.58
N SER A 885 -32.51 -10.11 31.89
CA SER A 885 -33.01 -10.58 30.59
C SER A 885 -34.00 -11.74 30.77
N SER A 886 -35.02 -11.80 29.90
CA SER A 886 -35.93 -12.95 29.65
C SER A 886 -37.06 -12.47 28.73
N GLU A 887 -37.69 -13.20 27.81
CA GLU A 887 -37.50 -14.45 27.06
C GLU A 887 -38.88 -14.79 26.45
N SER A 888 -38.90 -15.44 25.29
CA SER A 888 -39.92 -16.43 24.84
C SER A 888 -41.36 -16.03 24.38
N GLU A 889 -41.73 -16.65 23.24
CA GLU A 889 -43.07 -17.17 22.82
C GLU A 889 -44.26 -16.17 22.61
N SER A 890 -45.17 -16.36 21.62
CA SER A 890 -45.61 -17.57 20.90
C SER A 890 -46.25 -17.31 19.51
N ASN A 891 -46.32 -18.36 18.67
CA ASN A 891 -46.87 -18.44 17.29
C ASN A 891 -48.34 -18.01 17.05
N SER A 892 -48.67 -17.66 15.79
CA SER A 892 -49.89 -18.13 15.11
C SER A 892 -49.84 -18.06 13.56
N ASP A 893 -50.01 -19.19 12.87
CA ASP A 893 -50.31 -19.25 11.42
C ASP A 893 -51.77 -18.85 11.08
N THR A 894 -52.03 -18.36 9.86
CA THR A 894 -53.07 -18.93 8.93
C THR A 894 -53.11 -18.24 7.54
N SER A 895 -52.59 -18.94 6.53
CA SER A 895 -53.19 -19.23 5.20
C SER A 895 -54.26 -18.32 4.50
N SER A 896 -53.94 -17.97 3.24
CA SER A 896 -54.69 -18.25 1.97
C SER A 896 -55.93 -17.47 1.49
N GLU A 897 -56.01 -17.31 0.16
CA GLU A 897 -57.21 -17.17 -0.73
C GLU A 897 -57.95 -15.78 -0.73
N ASP A 898 -58.45 -15.22 -1.85
CA ASP A 898 -58.45 -15.68 -3.27
C ASP A 898 -58.67 -14.58 -4.35
N ASN A 899 -58.00 -14.74 -5.51
CA ASN A 899 -58.33 -14.47 -6.93
C ASN A 899 -59.08 -13.23 -7.53
N SER A 900 -58.81 -13.05 -8.85
CA SER A 900 -59.63 -12.50 -9.97
C SER A 900 -59.63 -10.99 -10.29
N ASP A 901 -59.70 -10.52 -11.55
CA ASP A 901 -59.38 -11.12 -12.89
C ASP A 901 -59.41 -10.06 -14.02
N GLY A 902 -58.78 -10.36 -15.18
CA GLY A 902 -58.88 -9.64 -16.47
C GLY A 902 -57.57 -8.92 -16.87
N GLU A 903 -56.80 -9.35 -17.88
CA GLU A 903 -57.08 -9.51 -19.33
C GLU A 903 -57.51 -8.19 -20.02
N THR A 904 -57.00 -7.80 -21.20
CA THR A 904 -56.49 -8.58 -22.37
C THR A 904 -55.32 -7.90 -23.14
N SER A 905 -54.45 -8.74 -23.74
CA SER A 905 -53.78 -8.69 -25.09
C SER A 905 -53.93 -7.44 -26.02
N ASP A 906 -53.06 -7.15 -27.01
CA ASP A 906 -52.10 -7.99 -27.77
C ASP A 906 -51.12 -7.14 -28.66
N SER A 907 -50.22 -7.80 -29.43
CA SER A 907 -49.40 -7.30 -30.58
C SER A 907 -48.33 -6.20 -30.28
N SER A 908 -47.02 -6.39 -30.52
CA SER A 908 -46.25 -6.65 -31.79
C SER A 908 -46.05 -5.38 -32.65
N GLU A 909 -44.94 -5.15 -33.38
CA GLU A 909 -43.74 -5.95 -33.70
C GLU A 909 -42.60 -5.01 -34.23
N ASP A 910 -41.36 -5.53 -34.35
CA ASP A 910 -40.24 -5.13 -35.25
C ASP A 910 -39.52 -3.74 -35.25
N SER A 911 -38.19 -3.86 -35.38
CA SER A 911 -37.22 -3.08 -36.21
C SER A 911 -36.67 -1.69 -35.79
N ASP A 912 -35.35 -1.70 -35.55
CA ASP A 912 -34.27 -0.95 -36.23
C ASP A 912 -34.18 0.60 -36.28
N ASP A 913 -32.93 1.04 -36.52
CA ASP A 913 -32.45 2.34 -37.05
C ASP A 913 -32.63 3.65 -36.24
N SER A 914 -31.63 3.88 -35.37
CA SER A 914 -30.62 4.95 -35.55
C SER A 914 -30.91 6.44 -35.21
N ILE A 915 -29.87 7.06 -34.63
CA ILE A 915 -29.49 8.49 -34.70
C ILE A 915 -30.51 9.54 -34.18
N ALA A 916 -30.25 10.06 -32.97
CA ALA A 916 -29.89 11.47 -32.76
C ALA A 916 -29.18 11.63 -31.41
#